data_AF-A0A7L1WW06-F1
#
_entry.id   AF-A0A7L1WW06-F1
#
_cell.length_a   1.000
_cell.length_b   1.000
_cell.length_c   1.000
_cell.angle_alpha   90.00
_cell.angle_beta   90.00
_cell.angle_gamma   90.00
#
_symmetry.space_group_name_H-M   'P 1'
#
loop_
_entity.id
_entity.type
_entity.pdbx_description
1 polymer ?
#
loop_
_entity_poly.entity_id
_entity_poly.type
_entity_poly.pdbx_seq_one_letter_code
_entity_poly.pdbx_strand_id
1 'polypeptide(L)'
;RGEGCGVVFLKPLKKAKEDYSKIWGVINISAVNQNGRSTTPITRPSQIEQEKLLRSIYGTHVDPSVVQYIEAHGTGTAAGDPTEAESLSSVISKNRSARASILKIGSVKGNIGHTESAAGAAGLIKVLLMMHHGKFVPSLYYSKDMSSIDTEKLNLAVATAVEPWEESSEYGRVAGINCFGFGGTNAHVVVRQVKQPEPLPAFKKPLELVLLSAASPKSLQMTMADTAEQLSTRNSVTLPSLAYTSACRRSHASYRYRKAFVTNSLQHLQQELKSAASTHPAMSKGEPQLVFVFCGNGVTLKEFSEALLSSEPLFRDKCKEIEDLFQQHTAISLLPTRNRSPKDLLNPELSQPLLFALQVAVASLLKHWGINPVAVVGHSVGEIAAAHIAGYLSLADAVKVIYQRSRLQAKTASGRMLVVGNIPVEEIAERLHPYSGKVCIAAFNSPVSCTLSGSVDAVEAVQRELAEAFRQRNIFLHVLNVPAAYHSPSMDMILGELEEQIEPLEKQKGEMEVISTLTGVAASENDFVQGKFWARHTREPVAFTQAIQSAARGRENVVFVEISPHRALQRSIKETLGKGTKVFSSLQTDAEYQTLFTLVGNLFELGFNPNWQHFYSGYQSAPVAIPRYQFDRQKLMGILDIHQQANQGGVSASHGLIYGINSDSEEFGCLVSQDTTPYLYEHKNNGVALVPGAFYVELGLASVMSSSRPKVPLSTCQLSISFSAPCVLTQNSQVLNIKLSPQKAVTTFEVLSSSNAVYAAGQVAKGLEGVVEESSISFQAIYRRCTSVISREEIYEALSQVGFQYGSVFRQLSDVHYCQELKEAITSIKVNEETVRDMYSYCIHPVLLDCFLQMTAVLTSRTLQSRAGFPSGIGSLVVLRPLEEEMMIYMRMSKSTGNCLEVCGCFVDKHGSVLAELKRVAITFMKEVSSRDNEFLFENKWKEVSLSQTIGHLGFKPRVLVFADKFGVAEQLKNYLHPASRYVTYESWECLMEGDTQNKMRAEVKDYDEILFLWGIQKVHEDFPRKAVDQLAKCCEAYRQVVVALREKTSRCSVRVITYRTTERYVDHINCGYALYGMTRTCIVEVPEITFQLIDLSSSTSLDISVLADVLVKYKGGNYPEVCISQ
;
A
#
# COMPACT_ATOMS: atom_id res chain seq x y z
N ARG A 1 -2.22 -10.70 -39.72
CA ARG A 1 -2.08 -11.24 -38.34
C ARG A 1 -2.77 -10.23 -37.41
N GLY A 2 -3.40 -10.68 -36.33
CA GLY A 2 -4.04 -9.82 -35.33
C GLY A 2 -3.46 -10.11 -33.95
N GLU A 3 -3.59 -9.17 -33.02
CA GLU A 3 -3.22 -9.37 -31.61
C GLU A 3 -4.49 -9.48 -30.78
N GLY A 4 -4.51 -10.40 -29.81
CA GLY A 4 -5.67 -10.56 -28.95
C GLY A 4 -5.42 -11.52 -27.79
N CYS A 5 -6.13 -11.28 -26.70
CA CYS A 5 -6.20 -12.16 -25.55
C CYS A 5 -7.66 -12.43 -25.23
N GLY A 6 -8.02 -13.72 -25.09
CA GLY A 6 -9.37 -14.16 -24.74
C GLY A 6 -9.33 -15.02 -23.49
N VAL A 7 -10.14 -14.67 -22.49
CA VAL A 7 -10.25 -15.43 -21.23
C VAL A 7 -11.69 -15.90 -21.08
N VAL A 8 -11.86 -17.21 -20.88
CA VAL A 8 -13.16 -17.84 -20.62
C VAL A 8 -13.07 -18.66 -19.34
N PHE A 9 -14.07 -18.54 -18.48
CA PHE A 9 -14.17 -19.32 -17.25
C PHE A 9 -15.11 -20.50 -17.48
N LEU A 10 -14.56 -21.71 -17.40
CA LEU A 10 -15.32 -22.93 -17.60
C LEU A 10 -15.68 -23.58 -16.27
N LYS A 11 -16.90 -24.11 -16.19
CA LYS A 11 -17.39 -24.81 -15.02
C LYS A 11 -18.39 -25.88 -15.44
N PRO A 12 -18.44 -27.05 -14.75
CA PRO A 12 -19.51 -28.01 -14.97
C PRO A 12 -20.88 -27.34 -14.83
N LEU A 13 -21.80 -27.60 -15.77
CA LEU A 13 -23.11 -26.92 -15.84
C LEU A 13 -23.89 -27.03 -14.52
N LYS A 14 -23.87 -28.20 -13.88
CA LYS A 14 -24.52 -28.43 -12.57
C LYS A 14 -24.01 -27.44 -11.53
N LYS A 15 -22.69 -27.34 -11.37
CA LYS A 15 -22.05 -26.44 -10.42
C LYS A 15 -22.22 -24.97 -10.81
N ALA A 16 -22.31 -24.64 -12.10
CA ALA A 16 -22.61 -23.27 -12.54
C ALA A 16 -24.03 -22.83 -12.13
N LYS A 17 -25.00 -23.74 -12.18
CA LYS A 17 -26.38 -23.51 -11.71
C LYS A 17 -26.44 -23.38 -10.18
N GLU A 18 -25.77 -24.27 -9.45
CA GLU A 18 -25.70 -24.23 -7.98
C GLU A 18 -25.11 -22.92 -7.45
N ASP A 19 -24.06 -22.39 -8.11
CA ASP A 19 -23.44 -21.11 -7.73
C ASP A 19 -24.16 -19.88 -8.30
N TYR A 20 -25.29 -20.04 -8.98
CA TYR A 20 -26.01 -18.95 -9.65
C TYR A 20 -25.11 -18.12 -10.59
N SER A 21 -24.19 -18.79 -11.29
CA SER A 21 -23.26 -18.12 -12.22
C SER A 21 -23.99 -17.66 -13.48
N LYS A 22 -23.57 -16.53 -14.05
CA LYS A 22 -24.03 -16.16 -15.40
C LYS A 22 -23.48 -17.16 -16.42
N ILE A 23 -24.36 -17.90 -17.07
CA ILE A 23 -24.02 -18.87 -18.11
C ILE A 23 -24.20 -18.20 -19.48
N TRP A 24 -23.11 -18.09 -20.25
CA TRP A 24 -23.15 -17.57 -21.61
C TRP A 24 -23.51 -18.64 -22.66
N GLY A 25 -23.13 -19.89 -22.40
CA GLY A 25 -23.40 -21.05 -23.24
C GLY A 25 -22.78 -22.30 -22.60
N VAL A 26 -23.05 -23.45 -23.18
CA VAL A 26 -22.51 -24.74 -22.75
C VAL A 26 -21.68 -25.34 -23.87
N ILE A 27 -20.43 -25.64 -23.57
CA ILE A 27 -19.61 -26.52 -24.39
C ILE A 27 -20.14 -27.94 -24.18
N ASN A 28 -20.78 -28.49 -25.20
CA ASN A 28 -21.33 -29.85 -25.15
C ASN A 28 -20.22 -30.89 -25.29
N ILE A 29 -19.33 -30.66 -26.25
CA ILE A 29 -18.23 -31.56 -26.58
C ILE A 29 -17.12 -30.78 -27.26
N SER A 30 -15.88 -31.22 -27.03
CA SER A 30 -14.67 -30.72 -27.68
C SER A 30 -13.80 -31.91 -28.05
N ALA A 31 -13.24 -31.91 -29.25
CA ALA A 31 -12.27 -32.91 -29.68
C ALA A 31 -11.06 -32.23 -30.33
N VAL A 32 -9.92 -32.90 -30.25
CA VAL A 32 -8.65 -32.46 -30.85
C VAL A 32 -7.99 -33.65 -31.54
N ASN A 33 -7.44 -33.44 -32.74
CA ASN A 33 -6.53 -34.38 -33.39
C ASN A 33 -5.37 -33.65 -34.09
N GLN A 34 -4.62 -34.34 -34.96
CA GLN A 34 -3.43 -33.83 -35.62
C GLN A 34 -3.30 -34.43 -37.03
N ASN A 35 -2.83 -33.63 -38.00
CA ASN A 35 -2.61 -33.97 -39.40
C ASN A 35 -1.59 -35.10 -39.65
N GLY A 36 -0.80 -35.46 -38.64
CA GLY A 36 0.18 -36.56 -38.71
C GLY A 36 1.39 -36.27 -39.62
N ARG A 37 2.26 -37.27 -39.79
CA ARG A 37 3.55 -37.14 -40.51
C ARG A 37 3.41 -37.19 -42.05
N SER A 38 2.27 -37.65 -42.56
CA SER A 38 2.01 -37.82 -44.00
C SER A 38 1.69 -36.50 -44.73
N THR A 39 1.51 -35.41 -43.99
CA THR A 39 1.12 -34.10 -44.54
C THR A 39 2.36 -33.22 -44.67
N THR A 40 2.83 -33.00 -45.91
CA THR A 40 4.02 -32.18 -46.22
C THR A 40 3.68 -31.08 -47.24
N PRO A 41 4.17 -29.83 -47.06
CA PRO A 41 4.89 -29.32 -45.87
C PRO A 41 4.00 -29.30 -44.62
N ILE A 42 4.60 -29.17 -43.44
CA ILE A 42 3.88 -29.23 -42.13
C ILE A 42 2.70 -28.24 -42.04
N THR A 43 2.78 -27.13 -42.79
CA THR A 43 1.76 -26.08 -42.87
C THR A 43 0.54 -26.45 -43.72
N ARG A 44 0.59 -27.56 -44.45
CA ARG A 44 -0.51 -28.00 -45.32
C ARG A 44 -1.67 -28.56 -44.46
N PRO A 45 -2.92 -28.14 -44.70
CA PRO A 45 -4.09 -28.72 -44.04
C PRO A 45 -4.35 -30.15 -44.56
N SER A 46 -5.01 -30.99 -43.74
CA SER A 46 -5.43 -32.35 -44.13
C SER A 46 -6.94 -32.49 -44.04
N GLN A 47 -7.62 -32.61 -45.19
CA GLN A 47 -9.07 -32.84 -45.25
C GLN A 47 -9.46 -34.11 -44.49
N ILE A 48 -8.71 -35.19 -44.69
CA ILE A 48 -8.97 -36.50 -44.09
C ILE A 48 -8.97 -36.40 -42.56
N GLU A 49 -7.99 -35.69 -41.99
CA GLU A 49 -7.90 -35.55 -40.53
C GLU A 49 -8.94 -34.56 -39.99
N GLN A 50 -9.28 -33.50 -40.72
CA GLN A 50 -10.40 -32.63 -40.36
C GLN A 50 -11.74 -33.38 -40.38
N GLU A 51 -12.00 -34.20 -41.39
CA GLU A 51 -13.21 -35.03 -41.46
C GLU A 51 -13.26 -36.08 -40.35
N LYS A 52 -12.15 -36.75 -40.05
CA LYS A 52 -12.07 -37.71 -38.92
C LYS A 52 -12.40 -37.03 -37.59
N LEU A 53 -11.86 -35.83 -37.36
CA LEU A 53 -12.18 -35.03 -36.19
C LEU A 53 -13.68 -34.73 -36.11
N LEU A 54 -14.27 -34.22 -37.19
CA LEU A 54 -15.70 -33.91 -37.23
C LEU A 54 -16.57 -35.16 -37.03
N ARG A 55 -16.26 -36.30 -37.68
CA ARG A 55 -17.00 -37.56 -37.54
C ARG A 55 -16.92 -38.16 -36.13
N SER A 56 -15.86 -37.87 -35.38
CA SER A 56 -15.77 -38.30 -33.98
C SER A 56 -16.83 -37.66 -33.08
N ILE A 57 -17.38 -36.51 -33.51
CA ILE A 57 -18.41 -35.75 -32.80
C ILE A 57 -19.79 -35.97 -33.44
N TYR A 58 -19.85 -35.77 -34.76
CA TYR A 58 -21.09 -35.75 -35.52
C TYR A 58 -21.50 -37.15 -35.97
N GLY A 59 -22.71 -37.56 -35.60
CA GLY A 59 -23.24 -38.91 -35.82
C GLY A 59 -23.17 -39.85 -34.62
N THR A 60 -22.31 -39.55 -33.63
CA THR A 60 -22.17 -40.30 -32.37
C THR A 60 -22.66 -39.51 -31.15
N HIS A 61 -22.34 -38.22 -31.09
CA HIS A 61 -22.58 -37.38 -29.91
C HIS A 61 -23.45 -36.15 -30.20
N VAL A 62 -23.48 -35.68 -31.45
CA VAL A 62 -24.29 -34.52 -31.88
C VAL A 62 -24.92 -34.82 -33.24
N ASP A 63 -26.23 -34.59 -33.36
CA ASP A 63 -26.94 -34.62 -34.65
C ASP A 63 -26.50 -33.41 -35.51
N PRO A 64 -25.95 -33.62 -36.72
CA PRO A 64 -25.61 -32.54 -37.65
C PRO A 64 -26.74 -31.55 -37.90
N SER A 65 -28.00 -32.00 -37.83
CA SER A 65 -29.20 -31.20 -38.11
C SER A 65 -29.48 -30.13 -37.06
N VAL A 66 -29.01 -30.29 -35.82
CA VAL A 66 -29.24 -29.29 -34.76
C VAL A 66 -28.27 -28.12 -34.82
N VAL A 67 -27.10 -28.29 -35.46
CA VAL A 67 -26.12 -27.21 -35.63
C VAL A 67 -26.70 -26.16 -36.57
N GLN A 68 -26.58 -24.88 -36.28
CA GLN A 68 -27.11 -23.83 -37.17
C GLN A 68 -25.99 -22.99 -37.79
N TYR A 69 -24.83 -22.98 -37.13
CA TYR A 69 -23.69 -22.15 -37.52
C TYR A 69 -22.36 -22.86 -37.24
N ILE A 70 -21.37 -22.66 -38.11
CA ILE A 70 -19.98 -23.02 -37.84
C ILE A 70 -19.11 -21.76 -37.89
N GLU A 71 -18.44 -21.48 -36.77
CA GLU A 71 -17.31 -20.57 -36.75
C GLU A 71 -16.08 -21.30 -37.28
N ALA A 72 -15.75 -21.06 -38.55
CA ALA A 72 -14.64 -21.69 -39.24
C ALA A 72 -13.28 -21.18 -38.74
N HIS A 73 -12.23 -21.96 -39.00
CA HIS A 73 -10.86 -21.48 -38.87
C HIS A 73 -10.62 -20.35 -39.89
N GLY A 74 -11.05 -20.51 -41.15
CA GLY A 74 -11.24 -19.43 -42.13
C GLY A 74 -10.17 -18.34 -42.09
N THR A 75 -8.96 -18.69 -42.51
CA THR A 75 -7.77 -17.82 -42.43
C THR A 75 -7.56 -16.99 -43.69
N GLY A 76 -8.36 -17.21 -44.73
CA GLY A 76 -8.17 -16.63 -46.04
C GLY A 76 -7.05 -17.31 -46.83
N THR A 77 -6.63 -18.52 -46.44
CA THR A 77 -5.56 -19.22 -47.15
C THR A 77 -6.12 -19.97 -48.35
N ALA A 78 -5.47 -19.82 -49.51
CA ALA A 78 -5.95 -20.40 -50.76
C ALA A 78 -6.13 -21.93 -50.71
N ALA A 79 -5.33 -22.63 -49.90
CA ALA A 79 -5.43 -24.08 -49.70
C ALA A 79 -6.25 -24.49 -48.46
N GLY A 80 -6.19 -23.72 -47.36
CA GLY A 80 -6.86 -24.04 -46.10
C GLY A 80 -8.36 -23.89 -46.16
N ASP A 81 -8.82 -22.77 -46.68
CA ASP A 81 -10.25 -22.42 -46.66
C ASP A 81 -11.10 -23.40 -47.49
N PRO A 82 -10.71 -23.81 -48.73
CA PRO A 82 -11.43 -24.87 -49.46
C PRO A 82 -11.42 -26.22 -48.74
N THR A 83 -10.26 -26.65 -48.20
CA THR A 83 -10.11 -27.92 -47.48
C THR A 83 -11.04 -27.99 -46.27
N GLU A 84 -11.15 -26.90 -45.52
CA GLU A 84 -12.06 -26.80 -44.38
C GLU A 84 -13.53 -26.83 -44.82
N ALA A 85 -13.91 -26.06 -45.84
CA ALA A 85 -15.28 -26.00 -46.33
C ALA A 85 -15.76 -27.35 -46.88
N GLU A 86 -14.90 -28.07 -47.60
CA GLU A 86 -15.17 -29.42 -48.10
C GLU A 86 -15.36 -30.42 -46.96
N SER A 87 -14.51 -30.36 -45.92
CA SER A 87 -14.64 -31.19 -44.72
C SER A 87 -15.97 -30.96 -44.00
N LEU A 88 -16.36 -29.68 -43.81
CA LEU A 88 -17.64 -29.30 -43.20
C LEU A 88 -18.84 -29.78 -44.02
N SER A 89 -18.77 -29.68 -45.35
CA SER A 89 -19.83 -30.15 -46.24
C SER A 89 -20.00 -31.67 -46.17
N SER A 90 -18.89 -32.41 -46.25
CA SER A 90 -18.82 -33.89 -46.25
C SER A 90 -19.39 -34.50 -44.97
N VAL A 91 -19.10 -33.90 -43.81
CA VAL A 91 -19.47 -34.47 -42.51
C VAL A 91 -20.77 -33.88 -41.96
N ILE A 92 -20.98 -32.58 -42.12
CA ILE A 92 -22.11 -31.89 -41.49
C ILE A 92 -23.15 -31.56 -42.55
N SER A 93 -22.84 -30.66 -43.50
CA SER A 93 -23.89 -30.03 -44.32
C SER A 93 -24.73 -31.02 -45.13
N LYS A 94 -24.09 -31.99 -45.79
CA LYS A 94 -24.77 -33.00 -46.61
C LYS A 94 -25.49 -34.08 -45.80
N ASN A 95 -25.19 -34.20 -44.51
CA ASN A 95 -25.80 -35.18 -43.60
C ASN A 95 -26.91 -34.57 -42.72
N ARG A 96 -27.35 -33.35 -43.02
CA ARG A 96 -28.48 -32.69 -42.35
C ARG A 96 -29.79 -33.10 -43.00
N SER A 97 -30.88 -33.09 -42.22
CA SER A 97 -32.21 -33.32 -42.77
C SER A 97 -32.59 -32.28 -43.84
N ALA A 98 -33.37 -32.69 -44.85
CA ALA A 98 -33.85 -31.79 -45.92
C ALA A 98 -34.75 -30.63 -45.42
N ARG A 99 -35.25 -30.71 -44.17
CA ARG A 99 -36.05 -29.66 -43.53
C ARG A 99 -35.18 -28.65 -42.77
N ALA A 100 -33.90 -28.92 -42.55
CA ALA A 100 -32.99 -28.00 -41.88
C ALA A 100 -32.61 -26.86 -42.83
N SER A 101 -32.48 -25.65 -42.28
CA SER A 101 -31.93 -24.52 -43.04
C SER A 101 -30.48 -24.80 -43.46
N ILE A 102 -30.06 -24.18 -44.56
CA ILE A 102 -28.67 -24.19 -45.04
C ILE A 102 -27.73 -23.85 -43.88
N LEU A 103 -26.65 -24.62 -43.75
CA LEU A 103 -25.68 -24.41 -42.67
C LEU A 103 -24.93 -23.11 -42.90
N LYS A 104 -25.04 -22.18 -41.94
CA LYS A 104 -24.29 -20.92 -42.00
C LYS A 104 -22.87 -21.10 -41.52
N ILE A 105 -21.92 -20.43 -42.16
CA ILE A 105 -20.52 -20.41 -41.76
C ILE A 105 -20.00 -18.97 -41.68
N GLY A 106 -18.94 -18.76 -40.91
CA GLY A 106 -18.23 -17.50 -40.86
C GLY A 106 -16.93 -17.56 -40.07
N SER A 107 -16.14 -16.49 -40.09
CA SER A 107 -14.87 -16.39 -39.36
C SER A 107 -14.67 -14.99 -38.80
N VAL A 108 -14.38 -14.89 -37.50
CA VAL A 108 -14.05 -13.66 -36.77
C VAL A 108 -12.75 -13.03 -37.26
N LYS A 109 -11.89 -13.82 -37.93
CA LYS A 109 -10.58 -13.37 -38.41
C LYS A 109 -10.71 -12.32 -39.52
N GLY A 110 -11.82 -12.31 -40.26
CA GLY A 110 -12.16 -11.21 -41.16
C GLY A 110 -12.42 -9.90 -40.41
N ASN A 111 -12.85 -9.94 -39.14
CA ASN A 111 -13.18 -8.76 -38.36
C ASN A 111 -12.00 -8.21 -37.53
N ILE A 112 -11.16 -9.10 -36.98
CA ILE A 112 -10.10 -8.71 -36.02
C ILE A 112 -8.69 -9.18 -36.43
N GLY A 113 -8.56 -9.81 -37.61
CA GLY A 113 -7.34 -10.51 -38.00
C GLY A 113 -7.17 -11.86 -37.30
N HIS A 114 -6.19 -12.65 -37.74
CA HIS A 114 -5.87 -13.93 -37.10
C HIS A 114 -5.04 -13.71 -35.83
N THR A 115 -5.66 -13.90 -34.65
CA THR A 115 -5.05 -13.76 -33.31
C THR A 115 -4.24 -14.97 -32.85
N GLU A 116 -3.72 -15.74 -33.80
CA GLU A 116 -2.86 -16.93 -33.58
C GLU A 116 -3.37 -17.88 -32.48
N SER A 117 -2.66 -17.97 -31.36
CA SER A 117 -3.00 -18.82 -30.21
C SER A 117 -4.35 -18.48 -29.58
N ALA A 118 -4.80 -17.22 -29.68
CA ALA A 118 -6.09 -16.77 -29.16
C ALA A 118 -7.25 -16.94 -30.17
N ALA A 119 -7.01 -17.47 -31.36
CA ALA A 119 -8.02 -17.54 -32.42
C ALA A 119 -9.24 -18.39 -32.04
N GLY A 120 -9.03 -19.52 -31.36
CA GLY A 120 -10.12 -20.38 -30.90
C GLY A 120 -11.00 -19.69 -29.84
N ALA A 121 -10.38 -18.99 -28.89
CA ALA A 121 -11.09 -18.21 -27.88
C ALA A 121 -11.87 -17.05 -28.50
N ALA A 122 -11.30 -16.35 -29.48
CA ALA A 122 -11.99 -15.28 -30.20
C ALA A 122 -13.24 -15.80 -30.94
N GLY A 123 -13.13 -16.95 -31.62
CA GLY A 123 -14.26 -17.61 -32.28
C GLY A 123 -15.36 -18.01 -31.28
N LEU A 124 -14.98 -18.62 -30.15
CA LEU A 124 -15.90 -18.97 -29.08
C LEU A 124 -16.64 -17.74 -28.52
N ILE A 125 -15.91 -16.65 -28.23
CA ILE A 125 -16.50 -15.41 -27.69
C ILE A 125 -17.49 -14.82 -28.69
N LYS A 126 -17.16 -14.76 -29.98
CA LYS A 126 -18.08 -14.31 -31.04
C LYS A 126 -19.38 -15.14 -31.03
N VAL A 127 -19.27 -16.46 -31.01
CA VAL A 127 -20.43 -17.36 -30.99
C VAL A 127 -21.30 -17.14 -29.75
N LEU A 128 -20.69 -17.04 -28.56
CA LEU A 128 -21.44 -16.79 -27.31
C LEU A 128 -22.16 -15.44 -27.32
N LEU A 129 -21.55 -14.40 -27.89
CA LEU A 129 -22.18 -13.08 -28.06
C LEU A 129 -23.33 -13.14 -29.06
N MET A 130 -23.15 -13.83 -30.20
CA MET A 130 -24.21 -14.04 -31.20
C MET A 130 -25.40 -14.80 -30.60
N MET A 131 -25.15 -15.85 -29.80
CA MET A 131 -26.20 -16.57 -29.08
C MET A 131 -26.94 -15.67 -28.09
N HIS A 132 -26.21 -14.86 -27.32
CA HIS A 132 -26.81 -13.93 -26.35
C HIS A 132 -27.70 -12.87 -27.02
N HIS A 133 -27.28 -12.36 -28.17
CA HIS A 133 -28.03 -11.36 -28.93
C HIS A 133 -29.06 -11.95 -29.91
N GLY A 134 -29.08 -13.27 -30.06
CA GLY A 134 -29.98 -13.98 -30.97
C GLY A 134 -29.81 -13.57 -32.43
N LYS A 135 -28.58 -13.28 -32.87
CA LYS A 135 -28.29 -12.78 -34.23
C LYS A 135 -27.02 -13.39 -34.80
N PHE A 136 -27.04 -13.70 -36.10
CA PHE A 136 -25.83 -13.89 -36.87
C PHE A 136 -25.16 -12.54 -37.15
N VAL A 137 -23.83 -12.53 -37.15
CA VAL A 137 -23.03 -11.33 -37.52
C VAL A 137 -22.20 -11.64 -38.76
N PRO A 138 -21.96 -10.65 -39.63
CA PRO A 138 -21.29 -10.87 -40.90
C PRO A 138 -19.80 -11.19 -40.74
N SER A 139 -19.29 -12.06 -41.61
CA SER A 139 -17.85 -12.20 -41.87
C SER A 139 -17.44 -11.16 -42.91
N LEU A 140 -16.50 -10.30 -42.54
CA LEU A 140 -16.03 -9.23 -43.43
C LEU A 140 -15.12 -9.78 -44.54
N TYR A 141 -15.04 -9.04 -45.65
CA TYR A 141 -14.18 -9.33 -46.80
C TYR A 141 -14.52 -10.60 -47.60
N TYR A 142 -15.74 -11.12 -47.47
CA TYR A 142 -16.25 -12.18 -48.34
C TYR A 142 -17.00 -11.62 -49.56
N SER A 143 -16.68 -12.13 -50.75
CA SER A 143 -17.46 -11.97 -51.97
C SER A 143 -17.57 -13.31 -52.68
N LYS A 144 -18.76 -13.63 -53.22
CA LYS A 144 -19.00 -14.87 -53.95
C LYS A 144 -18.09 -14.99 -55.19
N ASP A 145 -17.86 -13.89 -55.89
CA ASP A 145 -17.09 -13.86 -57.14
C ASP A 145 -15.58 -14.07 -56.93
N MET A 146 -15.08 -13.77 -55.73
CA MET A 146 -13.65 -13.89 -55.39
C MET A 146 -13.34 -15.09 -54.49
N SER A 147 -14.35 -15.88 -54.11
CA SER A 147 -14.17 -17.00 -53.19
C SER A 147 -13.64 -18.24 -53.91
N SER A 148 -12.64 -18.90 -53.32
CA SER A 148 -12.21 -20.24 -53.73
C SER A 148 -13.14 -21.37 -53.23
N ILE A 149 -14.23 -21.03 -52.54
CA ILE A 149 -15.21 -21.96 -51.98
C ILE A 149 -16.51 -21.88 -52.79
N ASP A 150 -16.90 -22.99 -53.41
CA ASP A 150 -18.21 -23.15 -54.05
C ASP A 150 -19.28 -23.48 -52.99
N THR A 151 -19.83 -22.43 -52.37
CA THR A 151 -20.80 -22.53 -51.28
C THR A 151 -22.10 -23.24 -51.68
N GLU A 152 -22.56 -23.08 -52.93
CA GLU A 152 -23.77 -23.74 -53.43
C GLU A 152 -23.57 -25.24 -53.55
N LYS A 153 -22.47 -25.68 -54.19
CA LYS A 153 -22.13 -27.12 -54.32
C LYS A 153 -21.90 -27.80 -52.96
N LEU A 154 -21.43 -27.04 -51.98
CA LEU A 154 -21.15 -27.51 -50.64
C LEU A 154 -22.36 -27.44 -49.69
N ASN A 155 -23.49 -26.87 -50.13
CA ASN A 155 -24.67 -26.60 -49.31
C ASN A 155 -24.33 -25.75 -48.05
N LEU A 156 -23.49 -24.73 -48.22
CA LEU A 156 -23.05 -23.82 -47.16
C LEU A 156 -23.51 -22.39 -47.50
N ALA A 157 -23.66 -21.54 -46.49
CA ALA A 157 -23.90 -20.10 -46.69
C ALA A 157 -22.98 -19.28 -45.78
N VAL A 158 -22.21 -18.35 -46.35
CA VAL A 158 -21.40 -17.43 -45.55
C VAL A 158 -22.29 -16.30 -45.02
N ALA A 159 -22.25 -16.04 -43.72
CA ALA A 159 -23.00 -14.93 -43.13
C ALA A 159 -22.40 -13.58 -43.59
N THR A 160 -23.15 -12.81 -44.38
CA THR A 160 -22.73 -11.50 -44.95
C THR A 160 -23.53 -10.31 -44.43
N ALA A 161 -24.64 -10.56 -43.72
CA ALA A 161 -25.46 -9.54 -43.09
C ALA A 161 -25.81 -9.92 -41.63
N VAL A 162 -26.30 -8.94 -40.87
CA VAL A 162 -26.87 -9.20 -39.54
C VAL A 162 -28.27 -9.76 -39.70
N GLU A 163 -28.50 -10.97 -39.20
CA GLU A 163 -29.76 -11.70 -39.39
C GLU A 163 -30.22 -12.34 -38.07
N PRO A 164 -31.53 -12.50 -37.84
CA PRO A 164 -32.02 -13.25 -36.68
C PRO A 164 -31.46 -14.67 -36.64
N TRP A 165 -31.03 -15.11 -35.46
CA TRP A 165 -30.68 -16.50 -35.19
C TRP A 165 -31.84 -17.14 -34.42
N GLU A 166 -32.66 -17.91 -35.13
CA GLU A 166 -33.82 -18.57 -34.56
C GLU A 166 -33.46 -19.60 -33.49
N GLU A 167 -34.24 -19.64 -32.43
CA GLU A 167 -34.06 -20.56 -31.30
C GLU A 167 -34.91 -21.81 -31.50
N SER A 168 -34.29 -23.00 -31.54
CA SER A 168 -35.07 -24.24 -31.51
C SER A 168 -35.63 -24.49 -30.11
N SER A 169 -36.84 -25.05 -30.02
CA SER A 169 -37.51 -25.30 -28.74
C SER A 169 -36.74 -26.28 -27.83
N GLU A 170 -36.09 -27.29 -28.43
CA GLU A 170 -35.44 -28.41 -27.76
C GLU A 170 -33.96 -28.14 -27.41
N TYR A 171 -33.16 -27.66 -28.36
CA TYR A 171 -31.69 -27.53 -28.20
C TYR A 171 -31.21 -26.08 -28.02
N GLY A 172 -32.11 -25.10 -28.15
CA GLY A 172 -31.74 -23.69 -28.24
C GLY A 172 -30.97 -23.40 -29.53
N ARG A 173 -30.07 -22.42 -29.48
CA ARG A 173 -29.11 -22.11 -30.55
C ARG A 173 -27.86 -22.98 -30.43
N VAL A 174 -27.39 -23.59 -31.52
CA VAL A 174 -26.23 -24.50 -31.53
C VAL A 174 -25.23 -24.12 -32.61
N ALA A 175 -23.94 -24.09 -32.27
CA ALA A 175 -22.87 -23.83 -33.22
C ALA A 175 -21.61 -24.68 -32.97
N GLY A 176 -20.89 -24.98 -34.04
CA GLY A 176 -19.54 -25.54 -33.99
C GLY A 176 -18.47 -24.45 -34.14
N ILE A 177 -17.28 -24.69 -33.61
CA ILE A 177 -16.12 -23.79 -33.71
C ILE A 177 -14.89 -24.60 -34.11
N ASN A 178 -14.23 -24.21 -35.19
CA ASN A 178 -12.97 -24.77 -35.67
C ASN A 178 -11.78 -23.88 -35.29
N CYS A 179 -10.68 -24.51 -34.88
CA CYS A 179 -9.39 -23.84 -34.72
C CYS A 179 -8.25 -24.79 -35.12
N PHE A 180 -7.57 -24.48 -36.21
CA PHE A 180 -6.52 -25.33 -36.77
C PHE A 180 -5.16 -24.62 -36.67
N GLY A 181 -4.18 -25.25 -36.03
CA GLY A 181 -2.82 -24.71 -35.90
C GLY A 181 -2.01 -25.01 -37.16
N PHE A 182 -1.08 -24.12 -37.51
CA PHE A 182 -0.19 -24.32 -38.67
C PHE A 182 0.67 -25.59 -38.56
N GLY A 183 0.92 -26.09 -37.33
CA GLY A 183 1.60 -27.37 -37.09
C GLY A 183 0.71 -28.61 -37.29
N GLY A 184 -0.53 -28.42 -37.77
CA GLY A 184 -1.50 -29.46 -38.10
C GLY A 184 -2.42 -29.92 -36.97
N THR A 185 -2.33 -29.32 -35.78
CA THR A 185 -3.25 -29.62 -34.67
C THR A 185 -4.62 -29.04 -34.98
N ASN A 186 -5.67 -29.87 -35.01
CA ASN A 186 -7.03 -29.42 -35.28
C ASN A 186 -7.90 -29.57 -34.03
N ALA A 187 -8.66 -28.53 -33.69
CA ALA A 187 -9.63 -28.55 -32.61
C ALA A 187 -11.03 -28.21 -33.13
N HIS A 188 -12.04 -28.93 -32.64
CA HIS A 188 -13.45 -28.65 -32.89
C HIS A 188 -14.23 -28.63 -31.57
N VAL A 189 -15.11 -27.64 -31.40
CA VAL A 189 -15.96 -27.50 -30.21
C VAL A 189 -17.41 -27.28 -30.63
N VAL A 190 -18.35 -27.98 -30.01
CA VAL A 190 -19.79 -27.72 -30.17
C VAL A 190 -20.33 -27.00 -28.94
N VAL A 191 -20.96 -25.86 -29.16
CA VAL A 191 -21.52 -25.00 -28.13
C VAL A 191 -23.01 -24.85 -28.36
N ARG A 192 -23.79 -24.83 -27.28
CA ARG A 192 -25.20 -24.49 -27.32
C ARG A 192 -25.58 -23.43 -26.30
N GLN A 193 -26.67 -22.73 -26.59
CA GLN A 193 -27.32 -21.84 -25.65
C GLN A 193 -27.92 -22.62 -24.47
N VAL A 194 -27.95 -21.99 -23.30
CA VAL A 194 -28.69 -22.46 -22.13
C VAL A 194 -29.84 -21.50 -21.86
N LYS A 195 -31.06 -22.02 -21.75
CA LYS A 195 -32.18 -21.28 -21.18
C LYS A 195 -31.91 -21.05 -19.70
N GLN A 196 -31.89 -19.79 -19.26
CA GLN A 196 -31.72 -19.50 -17.85
C GLN A 196 -32.94 -20.01 -17.06
N PRO A 197 -32.74 -20.62 -15.88
CA PRO A 197 -33.84 -21.01 -15.01
C PRO A 197 -34.66 -19.79 -14.57
N GLU A 198 -35.89 -20.03 -14.13
CA GLU A 198 -36.83 -19.00 -13.65
C GLU A 198 -36.21 -18.04 -12.62
N PRO A 199 -36.67 -16.78 -12.56
CA PRO A 199 -36.15 -15.81 -11.61
C PRO A 199 -36.31 -16.32 -10.17
N LEU A 200 -35.23 -16.19 -9.39
CA LEU A 200 -35.24 -16.54 -7.98
C LEU A 200 -36.30 -15.74 -7.21
N PRO A 201 -36.89 -16.29 -6.14
CA PRO A 201 -37.77 -15.54 -5.26
C PRO A 201 -37.04 -14.32 -4.71
N ALA A 202 -37.58 -13.13 -4.97
CA ALA A 202 -36.98 -11.88 -4.51
C ALA A 202 -37.33 -11.62 -3.04
N PHE A 203 -36.56 -12.19 -2.11
CA PHE A 203 -36.53 -11.67 -0.74
C PHE A 203 -35.82 -10.32 -0.75
N LYS A 204 -36.53 -9.27 -0.30
CA LYS A 204 -36.00 -7.91 -0.25
C LYS A 204 -35.51 -7.61 1.16
N LYS A 205 -34.23 -7.27 1.30
CA LYS A 205 -33.74 -6.63 2.53
C LYS A 205 -34.26 -5.18 2.59
N PRO A 206 -34.49 -4.61 3.78
CA PRO A 206 -34.87 -3.21 3.92
C PRO A 206 -33.80 -2.23 3.40
N LEU A 207 -32.54 -2.62 3.54
CA LEU A 207 -31.35 -1.90 3.08
C LEU A 207 -30.38 -2.88 2.42
N GLU A 208 -29.58 -2.38 1.49
CA GLU A 208 -28.59 -3.14 0.75
C GLU A 208 -27.19 -2.53 0.93
N LEU A 209 -26.17 -3.37 0.87
CA LEU A 209 -24.77 -2.97 1.00
C LEU A 209 -24.05 -3.16 -0.34
N VAL A 210 -23.66 -2.05 -0.98
CA VAL A 210 -22.91 -2.06 -2.24
C VAL A 210 -21.44 -1.78 -1.99
N LEU A 211 -20.58 -2.67 -2.47
CA LEU A 211 -19.15 -2.68 -2.16
C LEU A 211 -18.30 -2.44 -3.40
N LEU A 212 -17.27 -1.60 -3.26
CA LEU A 212 -16.28 -1.35 -4.30
C LEU A 212 -14.88 -1.42 -3.71
N SER A 213 -13.95 -1.96 -4.49
CA SER A 213 -12.54 -2.01 -4.10
C SER A 213 -11.62 -1.97 -5.30
N ALA A 214 -10.42 -1.42 -5.13
CA ALA A 214 -9.42 -1.43 -6.18
C ALA A 214 -7.97 -1.47 -5.69
N ALA A 215 -7.03 -1.74 -6.61
CA ALA A 215 -5.60 -1.76 -6.33
C ALA A 215 -4.99 -0.36 -6.22
N SER A 216 -5.63 0.66 -6.80
CA SER A 216 -5.18 2.07 -6.73
C SER A 216 -6.35 3.00 -6.41
N PRO A 217 -6.10 4.19 -5.82
CA PRO A 217 -7.16 5.14 -5.49
C PRO A 217 -7.87 5.63 -6.76
N LYS A 218 -7.12 5.81 -7.85
CA LYS A 218 -7.65 6.21 -9.15
C LYS A 218 -8.53 5.13 -9.78
N SER A 219 -8.14 3.86 -9.70
CA SER A 219 -8.99 2.75 -10.13
C SER A 219 -10.32 2.71 -9.38
N LEU A 220 -10.31 2.98 -8.06
CA LEU A 220 -11.54 3.02 -7.27
C LEU A 220 -12.44 4.19 -7.69
N GLN A 221 -11.88 5.39 -7.87
CA GLN A 221 -12.62 6.57 -8.35
C GLN A 221 -13.26 6.33 -9.72
N MET A 222 -12.50 5.81 -10.69
CA MET A 222 -13.01 5.49 -12.02
C MET A 222 -14.10 4.41 -11.97
N THR A 223 -13.94 3.41 -11.10
CA THR A 223 -14.95 2.35 -10.90
C THR A 223 -16.25 2.92 -10.32
N MET A 224 -16.16 3.85 -9.36
CA MET A 224 -17.33 4.56 -8.81
C MET A 224 -18.03 5.40 -9.88
N ALA A 225 -17.27 6.16 -10.68
CA ALA A 225 -17.80 6.97 -11.76
C ALA A 225 -18.50 6.15 -12.85
N ASP A 226 -17.85 5.07 -13.34
CA ASP A 226 -18.44 4.14 -14.32
C ASP A 226 -19.72 3.50 -13.77
N THR A 227 -19.71 3.08 -12.50
CA THR A 227 -20.90 2.48 -11.88
C THR A 227 -22.05 3.49 -11.82
N ALA A 228 -21.79 4.74 -11.42
CA ALA A 228 -22.80 5.79 -11.39
C ALA A 228 -23.38 6.13 -12.77
N GLU A 229 -22.55 6.12 -13.82
CA GLU A 229 -22.99 6.35 -15.20
C GLU A 229 -23.82 5.19 -15.76
N GLN A 230 -23.41 3.94 -15.47
CA GLN A 230 -24.15 2.75 -15.89
C GLN A 230 -25.52 2.64 -15.20
N LEU A 231 -25.66 3.15 -13.96
CA LEU A 231 -26.94 3.23 -13.28
C LEU A 231 -27.92 4.22 -13.94
N SER A 232 -27.44 5.28 -14.59
CA SER A 232 -28.30 6.20 -15.36
C SER A 232 -28.77 5.64 -16.71
N THR A 233 -28.03 4.69 -17.28
CA THR A 233 -28.24 4.27 -18.68
C THR A 233 -28.93 2.91 -18.81
N ARG A 234 -28.95 2.09 -17.74
CA ARG A 234 -29.51 0.72 -17.76
C ARG A 234 -30.77 0.59 -16.91
N ASN A 235 -31.90 0.31 -17.56
CA ASN A 235 -33.18 0.10 -16.88
C ASN A 235 -33.38 -1.31 -16.28
N SER A 236 -32.45 -2.25 -16.48
CA SER A 236 -32.60 -3.66 -16.09
C SER A 236 -31.86 -4.09 -14.82
N VAL A 237 -31.17 -3.18 -14.14
CA VAL A 237 -30.45 -3.49 -12.88
C VAL A 237 -31.38 -3.26 -11.70
N THR A 238 -31.47 -4.23 -10.80
CA THR A 238 -32.13 -4.08 -9.49
C THR A 238 -31.08 -3.91 -8.39
N LEU A 239 -31.45 -3.21 -7.31
CA LEU A 239 -30.55 -2.97 -6.18
C LEU A 239 -30.03 -4.28 -5.53
N PRO A 240 -30.86 -5.29 -5.24
CA PRO A 240 -30.36 -6.55 -4.66
C PRO A 240 -29.38 -7.29 -5.57
N SER A 241 -29.62 -7.29 -6.90
CA SER A 241 -28.70 -7.89 -7.85
C SER A 241 -27.35 -7.18 -7.90
N LEU A 242 -27.35 -5.84 -7.82
CA LEU A 242 -26.13 -5.05 -7.73
C LEU A 242 -25.38 -5.32 -6.42
N ALA A 243 -26.07 -5.31 -5.29
CA ALA A 243 -25.49 -5.52 -3.97
C ALA A 243 -24.85 -6.92 -3.86
N TYR A 244 -25.61 -7.97 -4.21
CA TYR A 244 -25.11 -9.35 -4.26
C TYR A 244 -23.93 -9.51 -5.24
N THR A 245 -24.01 -8.90 -6.43
CA THR A 245 -22.90 -8.94 -7.40
C THR A 245 -21.66 -8.26 -6.84
N SER A 246 -21.82 -7.09 -6.24
CA SER A 246 -20.73 -6.29 -5.70
C SER A 246 -20.00 -7.03 -4.59
N ALA A 247 -20.71 -7.73 -3.70
CA ALA A 247 -20.13 -8.41 -2.55
C ALA A 247 -19.67 -9.85 -2.82
N CYS A 248 -20.51 -10.66 -3.46
CA CYS A 248 -20.25 -12.10 -3.62
C CYS A 248 -19.60 -12.47 -4.95
N ARG A 249 -19.70 -11.60 -5.97
CA ARG A 249 -19.24 -11.87 -7.34
C ARG A 249 -18.12 -10.93 -7.78
N ARG A 250 -17.45 -10.28 -6.83
CA ARG A 250 -16.21 -9.52 -7.00
C ARG A 250 -15.23 -9.93 -5.92
N SER A 251 -13.94 -9.75 -6.21
CA SER A 251 -12.86 -10.03 -5.27
C SER A 251 -12.49 -8.75 -4.53
N HIS A 252 -12.38 -8.82 -3.21
CA HIS A 252 -12.01 -7.68 -2.37
C HIS A 252 -10.75 -7.89 -1.53
N ALA A 253 -10.44 -9.14 -1.17
CA ALA A 253 -9.38 -9.48 -0.23
C ALA A 253 -8.01 -8.86 -0.59
N SER A 254 -7.64 -8.88 -1.86
CA SER A 254 -6.35 -8.38 -2.35
C SER A 254 -6.27 -6.86 -2.56
N TYR A 255 -7.36 -6.12 -2.33
CA TYR A 255 -7.43 -4.69 -2.61
C TYR A 255 -7.40 -3.85 -1.33
N ARG A 256 -6.59 -2.78 -1.34
CA ARG A 256 -6.36 -1.87 -0.19
C ARG A 256 -7.20 -0.60 -0.22
N TYR A 257 -7.80 -0.27 -1.36
CA TYR A 257 -8.75 0.85 -1.46
C TYR A 257 -10.15 0.26 -1.50
N ARG A 258 -10.99 0.61 -0.53
CA ARG A 258 -12.31 0.02 -0.33
C ARG A 258 -13.34 1.10 0.01
N LYS A 259 -14.55 0.93 -0.51
CA LYS A 259 -15.69 1.81 -0.24
C LYS A 259 -16.97 0.99 -0.14
N ALA A 260 -17.81 1.32 0.84
CA ALA A 260 -19.10 0.70 1.06
C ALA A 260 -20.21 1.77 1.05
N PHE A 261 -21.37 1.39 0.52
CA PHE A 261 -22.55 2.25 0.45
C PHE A 261 -23.75 1.50 1.01
N VAL A 262 -24.39 2.05 2.03
CA VAL A 262 -25.63 1.53 2.61
C VAL A 262 -26.78 2.31 2.00
N THR A 263 -27.68 1.62 1.30
CA THR A 263 -28.72 2.29 0.52
C THR A 263 -30.00 1.47 0.42
N ASN A 264 -31.14 2.15 0.24
CA ASN A 264 -32.43 1.54 -0.08
C ASN A 264 -32.85 1.78 -1.54
N SER A 265 -32.12 2.58 -2.31
CA SER A 265 -32.50 2.94 -3.68
C SER A 265 -31.30 3.13 -4.61
N LEU A 266 -31.49 2.78 -5.89
CA LEU A 266 -30.49 3.01 -6.93
C LEU A 266 -30.21 4.49 -7.16
N GLN A 267 -31.22 5.36 -6.99
CA GLN A 267 -31.08 6.80 -7.16
C GLN A 267 -30.18 7.41 -6.08
N HIS A 268 -30.40 7.05 -4.81
CA HIS A 268 -29.55 7.51 -3.70
C HIS A 268 -28.11 7.01 -3.88
N LEU A 269 -27.95 5.72 -4.21
CA LEU A 269 -26.64 5.12 -4.47
C LEU A 269 -25.88 5.85 -5.59
N GLN A 270 -26.57 6.23 -6.67
CA GLN A 270 -25.96 6.95 -7.77
C GLN A 270 -25.41 8.32 -7.33
N GLN A 271 -26.14 9.05 -6.48
CA GLN A 271 -25.71 10.34 -5.95
C GLN A 271 -24.48 10.16 -5.04
N GLU A 272 -24.49 9.17 -4.15
CA GLU A 272 -23.37 8.87 -3.26
C GLU A 272 -22.11 8.46 -4.04
N LEU A 273 -22.26 7.62 -5.07
CA LEU A 273 -21.14 7.20 -5.92
C LEU A 273 -20.50 8.40 -6.65
N LYS A 274 -21.32 9.33 -7.17
CA LYS A 274 -20.81 10.56 -7.83
C LYS A 274 -20.05 11.43 -6.84
N SER A 275 -20.60 11.64 -5.64
CA SER A 275 -19.94 12.42 -4.60
C SER A 275 -18.61 11.77 -4.16
N ALA A 276 -18.62 10.47 -3.90
CA ALA A 276 -17.44 9.72 -3.47
C ALA A 276 -16.34 9.67 -4.56
N ALA A 277 -16.71 9.61 -5.85
CA ALA A 277 -15.77 9.62 -6.97
C ALA A 277 -14.92 10.90 -7.03
N SER A 278 -15.44 12.03 -6.53
CA SER A 278 -14.70 13.30 -6.47
C SER A 278 -13.77 13.44 -5.26
N THR A 279 -13.79 12.48 -4.34
CA THR A 279 -12.94 12.49 -3.12
C THR A 279 -11.75 11.55 -3.27
N HIS A 280 -10.62 11.86 -2.62
CA HIS A 280 -9.47 10.95 -2.58
C HIS A 280 -9.74 9.76 -1.65
N PRO A 281 -9.76 8.51 -2.15
CA PRO A 281 -10.01 7.35 -1.30
C PRO A 281 -8.85 7.10 -0.35
N ALA A 282 -9.18 6.83 0.92
CA ALA A 282 -8.19 6.41 1.91
C ALA A 282 -7.75 4.96 1.66
N MET A 283 -6.46 4.69 1.92
CA MET A 283 -5.91 3.33 1.89
C MET A 283 -6.15 2.64 3.24
N SER A 284 -6.60 1.38 3.22
CA SER A 284 -6.67 0.53 4.42
C SER A 284 -5.28 0.21 4.93
N LYS A 285 -5.06 0.29 6.25
CA LYS A 285 -3.75 0.06 6.91
C LYS A 285 -3.43 -1.41 7.21
N GLY A 286 -4.27 -2.34 6.75
CA GLY A 286 -4.20 -3.78 7.09
C GLY A 286 -5.51 -4.26 7.71
N GLU A 287 -5.64 -5.57 7.91
CA GLU A 287 -6.84 -6.14 8.53
C GLU A 287 -6.94 -5.71 10.01
N PRO A 288 -8.09 -5.16 10.46
CA PRO A 288 -8.23 -4.70 11.84
C PRO A 288 -8.40 -5.86 12.82
N GLN A 289 -7.77 -5.76 13.99
CA GLN A 289 -8.00 -6.69 15.10
C GLN A 289 -9.26 -6.24 15.87
N LEU A 290 -10.31 -7.07 15.85
CA LEU A 290 -11.61 -6.72 16.40
C LEU A 290 -11.72 -7.10 17.88
N VAL A 291 -12.19 -6.17 18.72
CA VAL A 291 -12.56 -6.44 20.12
C VAL A 291 -14.06 -6.20 20.28
N PHE A 292 -14.80 -7.22 20.69
CA PHE A 292 -16.23 -7.06 20.97
C PHE A 292 -16.43 -6.59 22.41
N VAL A 293 -17.25 -5.56 22.60
CA VAL A 293 -17.55 -4.99 23.92
C VAL A 293 -19.04 -5.07 24.19
N PHE A 294 -19.43 -5.83 25.19
CA PHE A 294 -20.83 -6.07 25.56
C PHE A 294 -21.26 -5.07 26.62
N CYS A 295 -22.29 -4.26 26.36
CA CYS A 295 -22.79 -3.27 27.31
C CYS A 295 -23.49 -3.91 28.53
N GLY A 296 -23.53 -3.17 29.64
CA GLY A 296 -24.23 -3.55 30.86
C GLY A 296 -25.67 -3.00 30.96
N ASN A 297 -26.22 -3.06 32.16
CA ASN A 297 -27.55 -2.52 32.50
C ASN A 297 -27.61 -0.99 32.42
N GLY A 298 -28.82 -0.43 32.42
CA GLY A 298 -29.06 1.01 32.37
C GLY A 298 -29.15 1.58 30.96
N VAL A 299 -29.16 0.69 29.95
CA VAL A 299 -29.52 0.98 28.57
C VAL A 299 -31.05 0.87 28.42
N THR A 300 -31.70 1.89 27.87
CA THR A 300 -33.16 1.88 27.70
C THR A 300 -33.53 0.95 26.55
N LEU A 301 -33.98 -0.26 26.86
CA LEU A 301 -34.60 -1.16 25.91
C LEU A 301 -36.05 -0.68 25.67
N LYS A 302 -36.35 -0.14 24.48
CA LYS A 302 -37.74 0.18 24.11
C LYS A 302 -38.51 -1.11 23.81
N GLU A 303 -38.07 -1.88 22.81
CA GLU A 303 -38.65 -3.15 22.37
C GLU A 303 -37.55 -4.02 21.73
N PHE A 304 -37.73 -5.35 21.70
CA PHE A 304 -36.80 -6.27 21.03
C PHE A 304 -36.88 -6.05 19.50
N SER A 305 -35.75 -6.13 18.77
CA SER A 305 -35.70 -5.67 17.37
C SER A 305 -36.62 -6.48 16.43
N GLU A 306 -37.84 -5.99 16.18
CA GLU A 306 -38.82 -6.58 15.25
C GLU A 306 -38.27 -6.66 13.83
N ALA A 307 -37.53 -5.62 13.41
CA ALA A 307 -36.90 -5.59 12.11
C ALA A 307 -35.95 -6.79 11.95
N LEU A 308 -35.02 -7.00 12.87
CA LEU A 308 -34.08 -8.13 12.77
C LEU A 308 -34.76 -9.49 12.92
N LEU A 309 -35.78 -9.62 13.77
CA LEU A 309 -36.56 -10.86 13.88
C LEU A 309 -37.25 -11.24 12.55
N SER A 310 -37.78 -10.24 11.85
CA SER A 310 -38.51 -10.45 10.60
C SER A 310 -37.58 -10.78 9.43
N SER A 311 -36.38 -10.17 9.38
CA SER A 311 -35.53 -10.20 8.17
C SER A 311 -34.16 -10.87 8.33
N GLU A 312 -33.69 -11.24 9.52
CA GLU A 312 -32.50 -12.09 9.70
C GLU A 312 -32.86 -13.44 10.34
N PRO A 313 -32.89 -14.55 9.56
CA PRO A 313 -33.25 -15.87 10.07
C PRO A 313 -32.41 -16.34 11.25
N LEU A 314 -31.09 -16.21 11.18
CA LEU A 314 -30.19 -16.65 12.24
C LEU A 314 -30.36 -15.86 13.54
N PHE A 315 -30.62 -14.56 13.44
CA PHE A 315 -30.92 -13.74 14.61
C PHE A 315 -32.19 -14.26 15.30
N ARG A 316 -33.26 -14.45 14.53
CA ARG A 316 -34.53 -14.98 15.04
C ARG A 316 -34.39 -16.37 15.64
N ASP A 317 -33.70 -17.28 14.96
CA ASP A 317 -33.57 -18.67 15.40
C ASP A 317 -32.74 -18.75 16.68
N LYS A 318 -31.68 -17.91 16.81
CA LYS A 318 -30.91 -17.80 18.05
C LYS A 318 -31.75 -17.22 19.20
N CYS A 319 -32.63 -16.25 18.93
CA CYS A 319 -33.53 -15.72 19.96
C CYS A 319 -34.50 -16.79 20.47
N LYS A 320 -35.05 -17.62 19.58
CA LYS A 320 -35.93 -18.74 19.94
C LYS A 320 -35.20 -19.78 20.78
N GLU A 321 -33.99 -20.17 20.37
CA GLU A 321 -33.17 -21.11 21.13
C GLU A 321 -32.91 -20.62 22.57
N ILE A 322 -32.65 -19.32 22.74
CA ILE A 322 -32.47 -18.71 24.06
C ILE A 322 -33.80 -18.71 24.85
N GLU A 323 -34.92 -18.37 24.20
CA GLU A 323 -36.25 -18.41 24.81
C GLU A 323 -36.61 -19.82 25.30
N ASP A 324 -36.38 -20.85 24.49
CA ASP A 324 -36.63 -22.25 24.83
C ASP A 324 -35.80 -22.70 26.05
N LEU A 325 -34.56 -22.22 26.18
CA LEU A 325 -33.72 -22.47 27.36
C LEU A 325 -34.25 -21.75 28.60
N PHE A 326 -34.69 -20.49 28.47
CA PHE A 326 -35.30 -19.80 29.61
C PHE A 326 -36.61 -20.43 30.06
N GLN A 327 -37.41 -21.01 29.16
CA GLN A 327 -38.67 -21.70 29.49
C GLN A 327 -38.47 -22.85 30.49
N GLN A 328 -37.27 -23.41 30.59
CA GLN A 328 -36.92 -24.43 31.59
C GLN A 328 -36.84 -23.87 33.02
N HIS A 329 -36.64 -22.55 33.16
CA HIS A 329 -36.45 -21.86 34.43
C HIS A 329 -37.59 -20.90 34.78
N THR A 330 -38.19 -20.25 33.77
CA THR A 330 -39.30 -19.30 33.93
C THR A 330 -40.07 -19.14 32.62
N ALA A 331 -41.38 -18.90 32.72
CA ALA A 331 -42.21 -18.57 31.57
C ALA A 331 -41.96 -17.12 31.12
N ILE A 332 -40.79 -16.88 30.52
CA ILE A 332 -40.46 -15.61 29.88
C ILE A 332 -40.75 -15.73 28.38
N SER A 333 -41.44 -14.73 27.85
CA SER A 333 -41.52 -14.54 26.41
C SER A 333 -40.44 -13.53 26.04
N LEU A 334 -39.51 -13.86 25.15
CA LEU A 334 -38.48 -12.92 24.68
C LEU A 334 -38.94 -12.20 23.41
N LEU A 335 -39.74 -12.88 22.59
CA LEU A 335 -40.35 -12.30 21.40
C LEU A 335 -41.36 -11.19 21.76
N PRO A 336 -41.57 -10.20 20.87
CA PRO A 336 -42.46 -9.08 21.15
C PRO A 336 -43.92 -9.55 21.25
N THR A 337 -44.44 -9.59 22.48
CA THR A 337 -45.89 -9.53 22.75
C THR A 337 -46.31 -8.07 22.81
N ARG A 338 -47.30 -7.68 21.99
CA ARG A 338 -47.81 -6.30 21.75
C ARG A 338 -48.24 -5.45 22.98
N ASN A 339 -48.01 -5.88 24.23
CA ASN A 339 -48.60 -5.30 25.44
C ASN A 339 -47.61 -5.06 26.62
N ARG A 340 -46.28 -4.99 26.43
CA ARG A 340 -45.36 -4.71 27.56
C ARG A 340 -45.38 -3.24 27.96
N SER A 341 -45.53 -2.96 29.25
CA SER A 341 -45.43 -1.58 29.76
C SER A 341 -43.97 -1.16 29.92
N PRO A 342 -43.64 0.14 29.81
CA PRO A 342 -42.28 0.64 30.07
C PRO A 342 -41.76 0.30 31.48
N LYS A 343 -42.64 0.03 32.45
CA LYS A 343 -42.27 -0.39 33.80
C LYS A 343 -41.81 -1.84 33.86
N ASP A 344 -42.34 -2.71 33.01
CA ASP A 344 -41.93 -4.12 32.94
C ASP A 344 -40.48 -4.25 32.45
N LEU A 345 -40.08 -3.35 31.53
CA LEU A 345 -38.72 -3.29 30.98
C LEU A 345 -37.68 -2.75 31.96
N LEU A 346 -38.08 -2.31 33.15
CA LEU A 346 -37.18 -1.96 34.25
C LEU A 346 -37.00 -3.11 35.24
N ASN A 347 -37.85 -4.13 35.21
CA ASN A 347 -37.70 -5.31 36.05
C ASN A 347 -36.41 -6.05 35.68
N PRO A 348 -35.48 -6.32 36.63
CA PRO A 348 -34.25 -7.06 36.34
C PRO A 348 -34.52 -8.44 35.73
N GLU A 349 -35.58 -9.13 36.19
CA GLU A 349 -35.99 -10.46 35.72
C GLU A 349 -36.34 -10.50 34.23
N LEU A 350 -36.67 -9.36 33.63
CA LEU A 350 -36.99 -9.24 32.20
C LEU A 350 -35.90 -8.52 31.42
N SER A 351 -35.43 -7.38 31.92
CA SER A 351 -34.47 -6.51 31.23
C SER A 351 -33.11 -7.18 30.98
N GLN A 352 -32.59 -7.93 31.97
CA GLN A 352 -31.29 -8.61 31.85
C GLN A 352 -31.34 -9.77 30.85
N PRO A 353 -32.32 -10.70 30.91
CA PRO A 353 -32.52 -11.71 29.87
C PRO A 353 -32.70 -11.14 28.47
N LEU A 354 -33.47 -10.06 28.31
CA LEU A 354 -33.68 -9.42 26.99
C LEU A 354 -32.38 -8.83 26.43
N LEU A 355 -31.60 -8.14 27.27
CA LEU A 355 -30.30 -7.60 26.85
C LEU A 355 -29.34 -8.73 26.45
N PHE A 356 -29.26 -9.78 27.26
CA PHE A 356 -28.44 -10.96 26.99
C PHE A 356 -28.83 -11.62 25.65
N ALA A 357 -30.12 -11.86 25.44
CA ALA A 357 -30.63 -12.48 24.21
C ALA A 357 -30.29 -11.64 22.97
N LEU A 358 -30.49 -10.32 23.05
CA LEU A 358 -30.13 -9.39 21.98
C LEU A 358 -28.63 -9.45 21.66
N GLN A 359 -27.79 -9.35 22.70
CA GLN A 359 -26.33 -9.36 22.56
C GLN A 359 -25.80 -10.66 21.96
N VAL A 360 -26.27 -11.81 22.45
CA VAL A 360 -25.85 -13.12 21.94
C VAL A 360 -26.33 -13.32 20.50
N ALA A 361 -27.56 -12.93 20.17
CA ALA A 361 -28.09 -13.07 18.82
C ALA A 361 -27.35 -12.18 17.80
N VAL A 362 -27.05 -10.92 18.13
CA VAL A 362 -26.26 -10.02 17.28
C VAL A 362 -24.83 -10.54 17.10
N ALA A 363 -24.15 -10.90 18.19
CA ALA A 363 -22.78 -11.40 18.13
C ALA A 363 -22.70 -12.71 17.34
N SER A 364 -23.68 -13.61 17.47
CA SER A 364 -23.79 -14.84 16.68
C SER A 364 -23.96 -14.54 15.19
N LEU A 365 -24.78 -13.55 14.83
CA LEU A 365 -24.96 -13.11 13.44
C LEU A 365 -23.65 -12.56 12.86
N LEU A 366 -22.95 -11.70 13.60
CA LEU A 366 -21.64 -11.16 13.19
C LEU A 366 -20.61 -12.28 12.99
N LYS A 367 -20.48 -13.22 13.94
CA LYS A 367 -19.60 -14.40 13.80
C LYS A 367 -19.97 -15.23 12.57
N HIS A 368 -21.26 -15.45 12.30
CA HIS A 368 -21.71 -16.18 11.11
C HIS A 368 -21.29 -15.49 9.80
N TRP A 369 -21.34 -14.16 9.75
CA TRP A 369 -20.81 -13.36 8.64
C TRP A 369 -19.26 -13.31 8.60
N GLY A 370 -18.57 -14.07 9.45
CA GLY A 370 -17.12 -14.13 9.52
C GLY A 370 -16.48 -12.97 10.29
N ILE A 371 -17.27 -12.11 10.94
CA ILE A 371 -16.78 -10.99 11.76
C ILE A 371 -16.49 -11.54 13.15
N ASN A 372 -15.29 -12.10 13.32
CA ASN A 372 -14.85 -12.74 14.54
C ASN A 372 -13.94 -11.80 15.36
N PRO A 373 -14.19 -11.62 16.66
CA PRO A 373 -13.28 -10.88 17.53
C PRO A 373 -12.04 -11.71 17.90
N VAL A 374 -10.94 -11.02 18.20
CA VAL A 374 -9.74 -11.62 18.79
C VAL A 374 -9.79 -11.63 20.32
N ALA A 375 -10.62 -10.75 20.90
CA ALA A 375 -10.88 -10.68 22.33
C ALA A 375 -12.27 -10.09 22.58
N VAL A 376 -12.85 -10.40 23.73
CA VAL A 376 -14.14 -9.85 24.17
C VAL A 376 -14.03 -9.22 25.56
N VAL A 377 -14.84 -8.20 25.80
CA VAL A 377 -14.95 -7.50 27.09
C VAL A 377 -16.44 -7.33 27.39
N GLY A 378 -16.88 -7.64 28.60
CA GLY A 378 -18.25 -7.35 29.02
C GLY A 378 -18.29 -6.33 30.14
N HIS A 379 -19.23 -5.40 30.10
CA HIS A 379 -19.47 -4.46 31.19
C HIS A 379 -20.60 -4.99 32.06
N SER A 380 -20.31 -5.33 33.32
CA SER A 380 -21.30 -5.89 34.25
C SER A 380 -22.03 -7.09 33.63
N VAL A 381 -23.36 -7.07 33.53
CA VAL A 381 -24.18 -8.15 32.97
C VAL A 381 -23.77 -8.58 31.55
N GLY A 382 -23.18 -7.67 30.76
CA GLY A 382 -22.65 -8.00 29.43
C GLY A 382 -21.53 -9.03 29.44
N GLU A 383 -20.84 -9.24 30.57
CA GLU A 383 -19.78 -10.24 30.71
C GLU A 383 -20.28 -11.67 30.58
N ILE A 384 -21.56 -11.93 30.90
CA ILE A 384 -22.18 -13.24 30.71
C ILE A 384 -22.30 -13.56 29.21
N ALA A 385 -22.73 -12.58 28.39
CA ALA A 385 -22.78 -12.71 26.94
C ALA A 385 -21.37 -12.83 26.34
N ALA A 386 -20.41 -12.05 26.84
CA ALA A 386 -19.01 -12.12 26.40
C ALA A 386 -18.40 -13.51 26.66
N ALA A 387 -18.58 -14.06 27.87
CA ALA A 387 -18.08 -15.38 28.24
C ALA A 387 -18.68 -16.49 27.36
N HIS A 388 -19.98 -16.40 27.03
CA HIS A 388 -20.62 -17.32 26.10
C HIS A 388 -20.04 -17.21 24.68
N ILE A 389 -19.95 -16.00 24.13
CA ILE A 389 -19.48 -15.78 22.76
C ILE A 389 -18.02 -16.19 22.57
N ALA A 390 -17.23 -16.09 23.64
CA ALA A 390 -15.85 -16.57 23.69
C ALA A 390 -15.70 -18.07 23.97
N GLY A 391 -16.79 -18.80 24.23
CA GLY A 391 -16.78 -20.24 24.45
C GLY A 391 -16.40 -20.69 25.86
N TYR A 392 -16.38 -19.80 26.85
CA TYR A 392 -16.17 -20.18 28.26
C TYR A 392 -17.45 -20.67 28.95
N LEU A 393 -18.61 -20.29 28.42
CA LEU A 393 -19.91 -20.78 28.88
C LEU A 393 -20.70 -21.39 27.73
N SER A 394 -21.30 -22.56 27.98
CA SER A 394 -22.35 -23.08 27.11
C SER A 394 -23.55 -22.11 27.09
N LEU A 395 -24.38 -22.16 26.06
CA LEU A 395 -25.55 -21.28 26.01
C LEU A 395 -26.51 -21.54 27.18
N ALA A 396 -26.70 -22.81 27.54
CA ALA A 396 -27.54 -23.23 28.67
C ALA A 396 -26.99 -22.71 30.01
N ASP A 397 -25.67 -22.81 30.23
CA ASP A 397 -25.03 -22.29 31.44
C ASP A 397 -25.11 -20.76 31.51
N ALA A 398 -24.90 -20.06 30.40
CA ALA A 398 -25.04 -18.62 30.35
C ALA A 398 -26.48 -18.18 30.66
N VAL A 399 -27.49 -18.89 30.15
CA VAL A 399 -28.92 -18.71 30.48
C VAL A 399 -29.20 -18.97 31.96
N LYS A 400 -28.61 -20.02 32.55
CA LYS A 400 -28.72 -20.32 33.98
C LYS A 400 -28.15 -19.17 34.82
N VAL A 401 -26.94 -18.69 34.50
CA VAL A 401 -26.27 -17.61 35.22
C VAL A 401 -27.09 -16.32 35.17
N ILE A 402 -27.53 -15.88 33.98
CA ILE A 402 -28.31 -14.65 33.83
C ILE A 402 -29.69 -14.76 34.50
N TYR A 403 -30.33 -15.92 34.46
CA TYR A 403 -31.61 -16.18 35.14
C TYR A 403 -31.48 -16.07 36.66
N GLN A 404 -30.51 -16.77 37.26
CA GLN A 404 -30.30 -16.76 38.71
C GLN A 404 -29.93 -15.36 39.18
N ARG A 405 -29.02 -14.69 38.46
CA ARG A 405 -28.59 -13.32 38.77
C ARG A 405 -29.76 -12.34 38.73
N SER A 406 -30.55 -12.34 37.64
CA SER A 406 -31.63 -11.37 37.46
C SER A 406 -32.74 -11.53 38.51
N ARG A 407 -33.15 -12.78 38.79
CA ARG A 407 -34.14 -13.14 39.81
C ARG A 407 -33.72 -12.72 41.21
N LEU A 408 -32.46 -12.98 41.58
CA LEU A 408 -31.97 -12.62 42.90
C LEU A 408 -31.79 -11.11 43.05
N GLN A 409 -31.28 -10.43 42.02
CA GLN A 409 -31.16 -8.97 42.05
C GLN A 409 -32.51 -8.25 42.17
N ALA A 410 -33.59 -8.82 41.63
CA ALA A 410 -34.94 -8.28 41.80
C ALA A 410 -35.45 -8.33 43.27
N LYS A 411 -34.89 -9.20 44.12
CA LYS A 411 -35.21 -9.27 45.57
C LYS A 411 -34.50 -8.20 46.41
N THR A 412 -33.52 -7.49 45.85
CA THR A 412 -32.70 -6.53 46.61
C THR A 412 -33.46 -5.24 46.88
N ALA A 413 -33.07 -4.53 47.95
CA ALA A 413 -33.67 -3.24 48.30
C ALA A 413 -33.50 -2.23 47.16
N SER A 414 -34.48 -1.32 47.01
CA SER A 414 -34.42 -0.27 46.01
C SER A 414 -33.19 0.62 46.23
N GLY A 415 -32.54 0.98 45.12
CA GLY A 415 -31.31 1.74 45.14
C GLY A 415 -31.20 2.64 43.91
N ARG A 416 -30.11 3.42 43.85
CA ARG A 416 -29.87 4.34 42.75
C ARG A 416 -28.45 4.23 42.25
N MET A 417 -28.28 4.43 40.95
CA MET A 417 -26.95 4.52 40.32
C MET A 417 -26.81 5.85 39.57
N LEU A 418 -25.64 6.47 39.69
CA LEU A 418 -25.33 7.78 39.13
C LEU A 418 -24.03 7.70 38.33
N VAL A 419 -24.07 7.95 37.03
CA VAL A 419 -22.88 8.16 36.21
C VAL A 419 -22.34 9.55 36.48
N VAL A 420 -21.08 9.62 36.87
CA VAL A 420 -20.31 10.86 37.03
C VAL A 420 -19.22 10.87 35.96
N GLY A 421 -19.08 11.98 35.25
CA GLY A 421 -18.10 12.13 34.16
C GLY A 421 -17.51 13.53 34.06
N ASN A 422 -16.50 13.67 33.19
CA ASN A 422 -15.70 14.89 32.97
C ASN A 422 -14.78 15.30 34.12
N ILE A 423 -14.67 14.48 35.17
CA ILE A 423 -13.82 14.73 36.34
C ILE A 423 -13.00 13.46 36.60
N PRO A 424 -11.68 13.57 36.87
CA PRO A 424 -10.84 12.44 37.26
C PRO A 424 -11.49 11.62 38.39
N VAL A 425 -11.47 10.29 38.24
CA VAL A 425 -12.17 9.40 39.18
C VAL A 425 -11.57 9.47 40.59
N GLU A 426 -10.28 9.78 40.69
CA GLU A 426 -9.57 9.99 41.95
C GLU A 426 -10.17 11.17 42.74
N GLU A 427 -10.44 12.30 42.07
CA GLU A 427 -11.07 13.47 42.70
C GLU A 427 -12.51 13.17 43.17
N ILE A 428 -13.23 12.31 42.44
CA ILE A 428 -14.58 11.87 42.84
C ILE A 428 -14.46 10.97 44.07
N ALA A 429 -13.53 10.01 44.07
CA ALA A 429 -13.32 9.08 45.18
C ALA A 429 -12.98 9.81 46.49
N GLU A 430 -12.18 10.88 46.43
CA GLU A 430 -11.88 11.73 47.59
C GLU A 430 -13.13 12.34 48.23
N ARG A 431 -14.15 12.68 47.43
CA ARG A 431 -15.41 13.24 47.91
C ARG A 431 -16.40 12.19 48.42
N LEU A 432 -16.14 10.91 48.20
CA LEU A 432 -17.02 9.83 48.68
C LEU A 432 -16.71 9.39 50.12
N HIS A 433 -15.58 9.81 50.71
CA HIS A 433 -15.22 9.45 52.09
C HIS A 433 -16.35 9.69 53.13
N PRO A 434 -17.10 10.81 53.11
CA PRO A 434 -18.21 11.04 54.04
C PRO A 434 -19.40 10.08 53.86
N TYR A 435 -19.48 9.39 52.72
CA TYR A 435 -20.55 8.47 52.35
C TYR A 435 -20.10 7.00 52.39
N SER A 436 -18.95 6.72 53.00
CA SER A 436 -18.42 5.36 53.13
C SER A 436 -19.45 4.41 53.73
N GLY A 437 -19.62 3.23 53.10
CA GLY A 437 -20.64 2.24 53.46
C GLY A 437 -22.06 2.54 52.97
N LYS A 438 -22.34 3.75 52.44
CA LYS A 438 -23.65 4.14 51.88
C LYS A 438 -23.63 4.31 50.36
N VAL A 439 -22.52 4.83 49.83
CA VAL A 439 -22.27 4.99 48.39
C VAL A 439 -20.90 4.41 48.06
N CYS A 440 -20.79 3.64 46.99
CA CYS A 440 -19.54 3.14 46.48
C CYS A 440 -19.43 3.39 44.98
N ILE A 441 -18.20 3.30 44.45
CA ILE A 441 -17.97 3.24 43.01
C ILE A 441 -18.32 1.82 42.57
N ALA A 442 -19.33 1.71 41.68
CA ALA A 442 -19.79 0.46 41.09
C ALA A 442 -19.09 0.14 39.76
N ALA A 443 -18.60 1.15 39.04
CA ALA A 443 -17.87 0.96 37.79
C ALA A 443 -16.85 2.08 37.56
N PHE A 444 -15.64 1.69 37.16
CA PHE A 444 -14.61 2.57 36.63
C PHE A 444 -14.71 2.55 35.11
N ASN A 445 -15.47 3.48 34.53
CA ASN A 445 -15.79 3.48 33.10
C ASN A 445 -14.65 4.07 32.26
N SER A 446 -14.01 5.12 32.73
CA SER A 446 -12.82 5.72 32.11
C SER A 446 -12.00 6.45 33.18
N PRO A 447 -10.79 6.99 32.88
CA PRO A 447 -10.03 7.79 33.83
C PRO A 447 -10.78 9.03 34.35
N VAL A 448 -11.80 9.48 33.62
CA VAL A 448 -12.60 10.68 33.95
C VAL A 448 -14.10 10.39 34.05
N SER A 449 -14.47 9.11 34.19
CA SER A 449 -15.87 8.69 34.36
C SER A 449 -16.01 7.44 35.22
N CYS A 450 -16.91 7.50 36.18
CA CYS A 450 -17.28 6.36 37.01
C CYS A 450 -18.80 6.30 37.23
N THR A 451 -19.30 5.17 37.73
CA THR A 451 -20.69 5.01 38.15
C THR A 451 -20.73 4.79 39.65
N LEU A 452 -21.49 5.61 40.36
CA LEU A 452 -21.74 5.50 41.79
C LEU A 452 -23.00 4.67 42.02
N SER A 453 -23.05 3.94 43.13
CA SER A 453 -24.17 3.06 43.50
C SER A 453 -24.39 3.10 45.01
N GLY A 454 -25.65 3.19 45.43
CA GLY A 454 -26.01 3.27 46.84
C GLY A 454 -27.51 3.47 47.08
N SER A 455 -27.88 3.80 48.32
CA SER A 455 -29.28 4.15 48.64
C SER A 455 -29.71 5.43 47.92
N VAL A 456 -31.01 5.55 47.64
CA VAL A 456 -31.57 6.68 46.89
C VAL A 456 -31.16 8.02 47.50
N ASP A 457 -31.40 8.19 48.80
CA ASP A 457 -31.10 9.44 49.52
C ASP A 457 -29.60 9.78 49.53
N ALA A 458 -28.74 8.77 49.69
CA ALA A 458 -27.30 8.99 49.75
C ALA A 458 -26.72 9.39 48.39
N VAL A 459 -27.18 8.74 47.31
CA VAL A 459 -26.76 9.10 45.94
C VAL A 459 -27.27 10.50 45.55
N GLU A 460 -28.47 10.89 45.95
CA GLU A 460 -28.98 12.25 45.73
C GLU A 460 -28.22 13.32 46.53
N ALA A 461 -27.78 13.00 47.76
CA ALA A 461 -26.92 13.87 48.54
C ALA A 461 -25.55 14.06 47.86
N VAL A 462 -24.89 12.97 47.47
CA VAL A 462 -23.62 13.00 46.71
C VAL A 462 -23.79 13.75 45.39
N GLN A 463 -24.89 13.53 44.66
CA GLN A 463 -25.16 14.23 43.39
C GLN A 463 -25.17 15.75 43.58
N ARG A 464 -25.85 16.25 44.62
CA ARG A 464 -25.90 17.69 44.94
C ARG A 464 -24.54 18.23 45.36
N GLU A 465 -23.80 17.48 46.17
CA GLU A 465 -22.46 17.86 46.60
C GLU A 465 -21.49 17.95 45.41
N LEU A 466 -21.47 16.94 44.55
CA LEU A 466 -20.62 16.93 43.35
C LEU A 466 -21.00 18.06 42.38
N ALA A 467 -22.30 18.31 42.19
CA ALA A 467 -22.77 19.40 41.34
C ALA A 467 -22.29 20.78 41.84
N GLU A 468 -22.25 20.99 43.17
CA GLU A 468 -21.77 22.24 43.75
C GLU A 468 -20.23 22.31 43.76
N ALA A 469 -19.57 21.25 44.23
CA ALA A 469 -18.11 21.19 44.35
C ALA A 469 -17.40 21.36 43.00
N PHE A 470 -18.01 20.87 41.92
CA PHE A 470 -17.45 20.96 40.57
C PHE A 470 -18.24 21.92 39.68
N ARG A 471 -19.03 22.85 40.22
CA ARG A 471 -19.90 23.76 39.45
C ARG A 471 -19.18 24.57 38.36
N GLN A 472 -17.93 24.94 38.60
CA GLN A 472 -17.09 25.68 37.65
C GLN A 472 -16.45 24.79 36.58
N ARG A 473 -16.51 23.46 36.75
CA ARG A 473 -16.05 22.46 35.79
C ARG A 473 -17.30 21.84 35.15
N ASN A 474 -17.21 21.46 33.87
CA ASN A 474 -18.37 20.93 33.15
C ASN A 474 -18.68 19.48 33.56
N ILE A 475 -19.01 19.24 34.84
CA ILE A 475 -19.30 17.91 35.39
C ILE A 475 -20.53 17.30 34.71
N PHE A 476 -20.43 16.03 34.33
CA PHE A 476 -21.55 15.27 33.79
C PHE A 476 -22.15 14.38 34.87
N LEU A 477 -23.44 14.53 35.15
CA LEU A 477 -24.19 13.74 36.13
C LEU A 477 -25.42 13.15 35.46
N HIS A 478 -25.53 11.83 35.42
CA HIS A 478 -26.67 11.14 34.81
C HIS A 478 -27.13 9.97 35.66
N VAL A 479 -28.38 10.03 36.12
CA VAL A 479 -28.99 8.96 36.91
C VAL A 479 -29.41 7.84 35.97
N LEU A 480 -28.95 6.62 36.24
CA LEU A 480 -29.37 5.44 35.49
C LEU A 480 -30.78 5.02 35.91
N ASN A 481 -31.60 4.68 34.93
CA ASN A 481 -32.95 4.18 35.16
C ASN A 481 -32.92 2.69 35.48
N VAL A 482 -32.48 2.35 36.70
CA VAL A 482 -32.37 0.98 37.21
C VAL A 482 -33.03 0.87 38.59
N PRO A 483 -33.64 -0.27 38.94
CA PRO A 483 -34.43 -0.41 40.16
C PRO A 483 -33.57 -0.67 41.42
N ALA A 484 -32.30 -1.02 41.25
CA ALA A 484 -31.42 -1.46 42.32
C ALA A 484 -30.02 -0.84 42.21
N ALA A 485 -29.32 -0.77 43.35
CA ALA A 485 -27.94 -0.34 43.45
C ALA A 485 -26.97 -1.51 43.17
N TYR A 486 -26.76 -1.84 41.88
CA TYR A 486 -25.84 -2.92 41.49
C TYR A 486 -24.38 -2.63 41.91
N HIS A 487 -23.57 -3.68 42.09
CA HIS A 487 -22.15 -3.58 42.49
C HIS A 487 -21.95 -2.77 43.79
N SER A 488 -22.84 -2.97 44.76
CA SER A 488 -22.85 -2.28 46.05
C SER A 488 -23.13 -3.24 47.20
N PRO A 489 -22.93 -2.83 48.47
CA PRO A 489 -23.27 -3.64 49.65
C PRO A 489 -24.70 -4.19 49.65
N SER A 490 -25.64 -3.55 48.93
CA SER A 490 -27.02 -4.06 48.78
C SER A 490 -27.10 -5.44 48.13
N MET A 491 -26.05 -5.89 47.45
CA MET A 491 -25.99 -7.24 46.84
C MET A 491 -25.56 -8.32 47.85
N ASP A 492 -25.03 -7.98 49.02
CA ASP A 492 -24.45 -8.94 49.97
C ASP A 492 -25.48 -10.01 50.41
N MET A 493 -26.76 -9.64 50.48
CA MET A 493 -27.85 -10.54 50.89
C MET A 493 -28.16 -11.66 49.90
N ILE A 494 -27.72 -11.55 48.64
CA ILE A 494 -28.02 -12.53 47.59
C ILE A 494 -26.81 -13.40 47.19
N LEU A 495 -25.61 -13.12 47.70
CA LEU A 495 -24.38 -13.74 47.20
C LEU A 495 -24.30 -15.25 47.49
N GLY A 496 -24.69 -15.68 48.69
CA GLY A 496 -24.69 -17.09 49.06
C GLY A 496 -25.67 -17.92 48.21
N GLU A 497 -26.92 -17.43 48.08
CA GLU A 497 -27.93 -18.10 47.23
C GLU A 497 -27.50 -18.10 45.75
N LEU A 498 -26.85 -17.04 45.26
CA LEU A 498 -26.36 -16.96 43.89
C LEU A 498 -25.23 -17.97 43.62
N GLU A 499 -24.29 -18.10 44.55
CA GLU A 499 -23.17 -19.05 44.45
C GLU A 499 -23.69 -20.50 44.40
N GLU A 500 -24.56 -20.89 45.32
CA GLU A 500 -25.11 -22.24 45.41
C GLU A 500 -25.99 -22.62 44.20
N GLN A 501 -26.79 -21.69 43.68
CA GLN A 501 -27.75 -21.97 42.60
C GLN A 501 -27.12 -22.00 41.20
N ILE A 502 -25.94 -21.39 41.03
CA ILE A 502 -25.20 -21.39 39.75
C ILE A 502 -24.43 -22.70 39.57
N GLU A 503 -23.95 -23.33 40.64
CA GLU A 503 -23.24 -24.61 40.55
C GLU A 503 -24.20 -25.77 40.22
N PRO A 504 -23.77 -26.82 39.51
CA PRO A 504 -22.54 -26.92 38.70
C PRO A 504 -22.69 -26.19 37.35
N LEU A 505 -21.57 -25.68 36.82
CA LEU A 505 -21.42 -25.22 35.43
C LEU A 505 -20.45 -26.13 34.69
N GLU A 506 -20.68 -26.39 33.41
CA GLU A 506 -19.80 -27.25 32.63
C GLU A 506 -18.50 -26.54 32.27
N LYS A 507 -17.36 -27.24 32.40
CA LYS A 507 -16.08 -26.70 31.94
C LYS A 507 -16.03 -26.71 30.41
N GLN A 508 -15.95 -25.52 29.83
CA GLN A 508 -15.76 -25.32 28.39
C GLN A 508 -14.33 -24.84 28.09
N LYS A 509 -13.90 -25.01 26.84
CA LYS A 509 -12.62 -24.48 26.35
C LYS A 509 -12.87 -23.21 25.56
N GLY A 510 -12.34 -22.08 26.04
CA GLY A 510 -12.45 -20.80 25.36
C GLY A 510 -11.85 -20.81 23.94
N GLU A 511 -12.56 -20.19 23.00
CA GLU A 511 -12.14 -19.98 21.60
C GLU A 511 -11.28 -18.72 21.43
N MET A 512 -11.45 -17.74 22.31
CA MET A 512 -10.79 -16.42 22.27
C MET A 512 -10.64 -15.85 23.68
N GLU A 513 -9.89 -14.77 23.85
CA GLU A 513 -9.67 -14.18 25.17
C GLU A 513 -10.91 -13.41 25.67
N VAL A 514 -11.27 -13.61 26.95
CA VAL A 514 -12.18 -12.72 27.68
C VAL A 514 -11.35 -11.86 28.62
N ILE A 515 -11.40 -10.54 28.47
CA ILE A 515 -10.82 -9.63 29.47
C ILE A 515 -11.90 -9.35 30.50
N SER A 516 -11.78 -9.96 31.67
CA SER A 516 -12.79 -9.83 32.72
C SER A 516 -12.78 -8.43 33.28
N THR A 517 -13.96 -7.85 33.49
CA THR A 517 -14.10 -6.58 34.19
C THR A 517 -14.16 -6.72 35.70
N LEU A 518 -14.17 -7.94 36.23
CA LEU A 518 -13.95 -8.17 37.66
C LEU A 518 -12.48 -7.95 38.04
N THR A 519 -11.56 -8.45 37.21
CA THR A 519 -10.11 -8.44 37.50
C THR A 519 -9.32 -7.42 36.68
N GLY A 520 -9.88 -6.93 35.57
CA GLY A 520 -9.22 -6.00 34.65
C GLY A 520 -8.18 -6.66 33.74
N VAL A 521 -8.06 -7.99 33.77
CA VAL A 521 -7.07 -8.78 33.00
C VAL A 521 -7.75 -9.96 32.29
N ALA A 522 -7.00 -10.69 31.46
CA ALA A 522 -7.50 -11.90 30.80
C ALA A 522 -7.96 -12.94 31.84
N ALA A 523 -9.17 -13.46 31.66
CA ALA A 523 -9.76 -14.47 32.53
C ALA A 523 -9.07 -15.83 32.37
N SER A 524 -9.04 -16.61 33.45
CA SER A 524 -8.61 -18.01 33.44
C SER A 524 -9.75 -18.93 33.01
N GLU A 525 -9.44 -20.12 32.49
CA GLU A 525 -10.46 -21.14 32.17
C GLU A 525 -11.35 -21.53 33.35
N ASN A 526 -10.86 -21.36 34.58
CA ASN A 526 -11.58 -21.75 35.78
C ASN A 526 -12.44 -20.61 36.37
N ASP A 527 -12.31 -19.38 35.86
CA ASP A 527 -13.00 -18.23 36.44
C ASP A 527 -14.52 -18.34 36.21
N PHE A 528 -14.96 -18.63 34.99
CA PHE A 528 -16.39 -18.60 34.63
C PHE A 528 -17.22 -19.81 35.09
N VAL A 529 -16.57 -20.89 35.54
CA VAL A 529 -17.25 -22.14 35.93
C VAL A 529 -17.59 -22.20 37.42
N GLN A 530 -17.17 -21.21 38.20
CA GLN A 530 -17.37 -21.18 39.66
C GLN A 530 -18.52 -20.24 40.02
N GLY A 531 -19.47 -20.71 40.84
CA GLY A 531 -20.54 -19.85 41.36
C GLY A 531 -19.98 -18.65 42.12
N LYS A 532 -18.89 -18.87 42.85
CA LYS A 532 -18.13 -17.85 43.59
C LYS A 532 -17.66 -16.69 42.72
N PHE A 533 -17.27 -16.93 41.47
CA PHE A 533 -16.87 -15.87 40.54
C PHE A 533 -18.06 -14.96 40.23
N TRP A 534 -19.22 -15.54 39.91
CA TRP A 534 -20.43 -14.78 39.58
C TRP A 534 -21.02 -14.02 40.77
N ALA A 535 -20.90 -14.58 41.98
CA ALA A 535 -21.22 -13.88 43.23
C ALA A 535 -20.31 -12.65 43.41
N ARG A 536 -18.99 -12.81 43.31
CA ARG A 536 -18.03 -11.69 43.36
C ARG A 536 -18.29 -10.66 42.27
N HIS A 537 -18.47 -11.10 41.03
CA HIS A 537 -18.77 -10.24 39.87
C HIS A 537 -20.06 -9.41 40.04
N THR A 538 -21.05 -9.93 40.78
CA THR A 538 -22.30 -9.20 41.07
C THR A 538 -22.09 -8.09 42.11
N ARG A 539 -21.11 -8.25 43.01
CA ARG A 539 -20.86 -7.37 44.16
C ARG A 539 -19.73 -6.37 43.95
N GLU A 540 -18.62 -6.80 43.40
CA GLU A 540 -17.39 -6.02 43.22
C GLU A 540 -17.52 -5.01 42.06
N PRO A 541 -16.74 -3.92 42.06
CA PRO A 541 -16.82 -2.89 41.04
C PRO A 541 -16.31 -3.37 39.67
N VAL A 542 -16.91 -2.83 38.60
CA VAL A 542 -16.53 -3.10 37.21
C VAL A 542 -15.26 -2.30 36.85
N ALA A 543 -14.13 -2.97 36.67
CA ALA A 543 -12.83 -2.40 36.26
C ALA A 543 -12.72 -2.20 34.74
N PHE A 544 -13.70 -1.50 34.14
CA PHE A 544 -13.82 -1.37 32.68
C PHE A 544 -12.63 -0.61 32.04
N THR A 545 -12.16 0.48 32.67
CA THR A 545 -10.96 1.21 32.20
C THR A 545 -9.76 0.28 32.03
N GLN A 546 -9.49 -0.56 33.04
CA GLN A 546 -8.36 -1.49 33.03
C GLN A 546 -8.56 -2.59 31.98
N ALA A 547 -9.78 -3.14 31.88
CA ALA A 547 -10.08 -4.16 30.88
C ALA A 547 -9.90 -3.65 29.43
N ILE A 548 -10.30 -2.42 29.13
CA ILE A 548 -10.10 -1.82 27.80
C ILE A 548 -8.61 -1.58 27.50
N GLN A 549 -7.83 -1.15 28.49
CA GLN A 549 -6.37 -1.04 28.34
C GLN A 549 -5.71 -2.40 28.09
N SER A 550 -6.09 -3.43 28.84
CA SER A 550 -5.63 -4.80 28.67
C SER A 550 -6.02 -5.37 27.30
N ALA A 551 -7.24 -5.10 26.82
CA ALA A 551 -7.72 -5.53 25.51
C ALA A 551 -6.95 -4.86 24.36
N ALA A 552 -6.45 -3.63 24.53
CA ALA A 552 -5.66 -2.94 23.51
C ALA A 552 -4.15 -3.25 23.58
N ARG A 553 -3.64 -3.69 24.72
CA ARG A 553 -2.20 -3.89 24.96
C ARG A 553 -1.61 -4.92 24.00
N GLY A 554 -0.50 -4.55 23.34
CA GLY A 554 0.23 -5.44 22.43
C GLY A 554 -0.46 -5.73 21.09
N ARG A 555 -1.56 -5.02 20.77
CA ARG A 555 -2.32 -5.19 19.54
C ARG A 555 -2.17 -3.96 18.64
N GLU A 556 -2.09 -4.21 17.33
CA GLU A 556 -2.00 -3.15 16.32
C GLU A 556 -3.33 -3.02 15.57
N ASN A 557 -3.68 -1.80 15.14
CA ASN A 557 -4.91 -1.53 14.36
C ASN A 557 -6.20 -2.07 15.04
N VAL A 558 -6.31 -1.91 16.35
CA VAL A 558 -7.47 -2.37 17.14
C VAL A 558 -8.72 -1.57 16.80
N VAL A 559 -9.83 -2.28 16.61
CA VAL A 559 -11.16 -1.71 16.41
C VAL A 559 -12.13 -2.34 17.42
N PHE A 560 -12.85 -1.49 18.16
CA PHE A 560 -13.86 -1.96 19.10
C PHE A 560 -15.24 -1.99 18.43
N VAL A 561 -15.96 -3.09 18.63
CA VAL A 561 -17.36 -3.25 18.21
C VAL A 561 -18.21 -3.39 19.47
N GLU A 562 -18.98 -2.35 19.79
CA GLU A 562 -19.89 -2.33 20.91
C GLU A 562 -21.16 -3.12 20.56
N ILE A 563 -21.33 -4.28 21.18
CA ILE A 563 -22.51 -5.14 21.09
C ILE A 563 -23.56 -4.61 22.08
N SER A 564 -24.38 -3.68 21.58
CA SER A 564 -25.34 -2.94 22.39
C SER A 564 -26.54 -2.46 21.57
N PRO A 565 -27.70 -2.18 22.22
CA PRO A 565 -28.86 -1.56 21.56
C PRO A 565 -28.62 -0.09 21.17
N HIS A 566 -27.63 0.57 21.78
CA HIS A 566 -27.24 1.95 21.52
C HIS A 566 -25.81 2.24 22.02
N ARG A 567 -25.21 3.37 21.61
CA ARG A 567 -23.85 3.82 21.96
C ARG A 567 -23.69 4.18 23.46
N ALA A 568 -23.52 3.19 24.33
CA ALA A 568 -23.35 3.39 25.78
C ALA A 568 -21.87 3.52 26.18
N LEU A 569 -21.00 2.69 25.59
CA LEU A 569 -19.59 2.55 26.03
C LEU A 569 -18.58 3.25 25.11
N GLN A 570 -19.01 3.66 23.91
CA GLN A 570 -18.14 4.33 22.93
C GLN A 570 -17.34 5.50 23.52
N ARG A 571 -17.98 6.33 24.35
CA ARG A 571 -17.34 7.48 24.98
C ARG A 571 -16.22 7.05 25.94
N SER A 572 -16.52 6.10 26.82
CA SER A 572 -15.62 5.56 27.84
C SER A 572 -14.37 4.91 27.23
N ILE A 573 -14.53 4.18 26.12
CA ILE A 573 -13.41 3.56 25.38
C ILE A 573 -12.50 4.66 24.80
N LYS A 574 -13.06 5.71 24.20
CA LYS A 574 -12.29 6.83 23.64
C LYS A 574 -11.59 7.68 24.71
N GLU A 575 -12.20 7.85 25.88
CA GLU A 575 -11.56 8.51 27.02
C GLU A 575 -10.39 7.70 27.57
N THR A 576 -10.45 6.37 27.47
CA THR A 576 -9.41 5.46 27.96
C THR A 576 -8.23 5.32 27.00
N LEU A 577 -8.48 5.20 25.69
CA LEU A 577 -7.45 4.91 24.68
C LEU A 577 -7.10 6.11 23.78
N GLY A 578 -7.88 7.20 23.87
CA GLY A 578 -7.70 8.42 23.08
C GLY A 578 -8.72 8.58 21.95
N LYS A 579 -8.92 9.84 21.53
CA LYS A 579 -9.97 10.25 20.57
C LYS A 579 -9.86 9.59 19.18
N GLY A 580 -8.66 9.15 18.79
CA GLY A 580 -8.42 8.45 17.51
C GLY A 580 -8.90 7.00 17.48
N THR A 581 -9.30 6.43 18.62
CA THR A 581 -9.75 5.04 18.74
C THR A 581 -11.06 4.82 17.97
N LYS A 582 -11.07 3.80 17.12
CA LYS A 582 -12.24 3.41 16.34
C LYS A 582 -13.15 2.51 17.17
N VAL A 583 -14.38 2.97 17.34
CA VAL A 583 -15.42 2.24 18.07
C VAL A 583 -16.71 2.35 17.27
N PHE A 584 -17.25 1.20 16.88
CA PHE A 584 -18.50 1.08 16.14
C PHE A 584 -19.57 0.42 17.00
N SER A 585 -20.83 0.82 16.85
CA SER A 585 -21.94 0.15 17.52
C SER A 585 -22.59 -0.86 16.60
N SER A 586 -23.08 -1.95 17.17
CA SER A 586 -23.82 -2.97 16.43
C SER A 586 -25.24 -2.53 16.10
N LEU A 587 -25.92 -1.84 17.02
CA LEU A 587 -27.29 -1.39 16.85
C LEU A 587 -27.48 0.04 17.38
N GLN A 588 -28.57 0.65 16.91
CA GLN A 588 -29.13 1.89 17.42
C GLN A 588 -30.65 1.71 17.35
N THR A 589 -31.34 1.93 18.47
CA THR A 589 -32.81 1.89 18.51
C THR A 589 -33.39 2.80 17.42
N ASP A 590 -34.44 2.32 16.74
CA ASP A 590 -35.13 2.99 15.63
C ASP A 590 -34.29 3.07 14.32
N ALA A 591 -33.08 2.50 14.29
CA ALA A 591 -32.17 2.49 13.14
C ALA A 591 -31.26 1.25 13.10
N GLU A 592 -31.77 0.08 13.50
CA GLU A 592 -30.99 -1.14 13.74
C GLU A 592 -30.30 -1.64 12.47
N TYR A 593 -31.07 -1.82 11.38
CA TYR A 593 -30.55 -2.29 10.09
C TYR A 593 -29.49 -1.34 9.52
N GLN A 594 -29.75 -0.03 9.58
CA GLN A 594 -28.81 0.98 9.11
C GLN A 594 -27.51 0.91 9.89
N THR A 595 -27.59 0.80 11.22
CA THR A 595 -26.40 0.78 12.09
C THR A 595 -25.57 -0.48 11.87
N LEU A 596 -26.24 -1.64 11.78
CA LEU A 596 -25.59 -2.92 11.54
C LEU A 596 -24.87 -2.95 10.18
N PHE A 597 -25.50 -2.46 9.11
CA PHE A 597 -24.88 -2.44 7.78
C PHE A 597 -23.78 -1.38 7.68
N THR A 598 -23.93 -0.25 8.39
CA THR A 598 -22.89 0.76 8.51
C THR A 598 -21.67 0.21 9.24
N LEU A 599 -21.86 -0.59 10.31
CA LEU A 599 -20.78 -1.32 10.97
C LEU A 599 -20.03 -2.21 9.98
N VAL A 600 -20.75 -3.08 9.25
CA VAL A 600 -20.14 -4.01 8.29
C VAL A 600 -19.41 -3.25 7.16
N GLY A 601 -20.03 -2.20 6.62
CA GLY A 601 -19.42 -1.33 5.60
C GLY A 601 -18.15 -0.62 6.10
N ASN A 602 -18.17 -0.10 7.33
CA ASN A 602 -17.00 0.54 7.93
C ASN A 602 -15.87 -0.46 8.16
N LEU A 603 -16.15 -1.67 8.67
CA LEU A 603 -15.14 -2.72 8.81
C LEU A 603 -14.53 -3.09 7.45
N PHE A 604 -15.36 -3.18 6.41
CA PHE A 604 -14.89 -3.41 5.05
C PHE A 604 -13.93 -2.31 4.56
N GLU A 605 -14.29 -1.04 4.74
CA GLU A 605 -13.42 0.10 4.38
C GLU A 605 -12.10 0.11 5.15
N LEU A 606 -12.07 -0.45 6.37
CA LEU A 606 -10.86 -0.60 7.16
C LEU A 606 -9.94 -1.73 6.71
N GLY A 607 -10.39 -2.60 5.79
CA GLY A 607 -9.61 -3.74 5.30
C GLY A 607 -10.11 -5.10 5.76
N PHE A 608 -11.13 -5.16 6.64
CA PHE A 608 -11.75 -6.43 7.04
C PHE A 608 -12.52 -7.03 5.86
N ASN A 609 -12.50 -8.36 5.69
CA ASN A 609 -13.23 -9.02 4.61
C ASN A 609 -14.22 -10.06 5.17
N PRO A 610 -15.48 -9.66 5.45
CA PRO A 610 -16.53 -10.57 5.87
C PRO A 610 -16.74 -11.75 4.89
N ASN A 611 -17.35 -12.82 5.40
CA ASN A 611 -17.88 -13.89 4.56
C ASN A 611 -19.17 -13.43 3.88
N TRP A 612 -19.00 -12.82 2.70
CA TRP A 612 -20.11 -12.29 1.89
C TRP A 612 -21.12 -13.35 1.48
N GLN A 613 -20.71 -14.62 1.30
CA GLN A 613 -21.62 -15.71 0.96
C GLN A 613 -22.59 -16.01 2.10
N HIS A 614 -22.10 -15.99 3.34
CA HIS A 614 -22.96 -16.12 4.52
C HIS A 614 -23.85 -14.88 4.70
N PHE A 615 -23.33 -13.68 4.45
CA PHE A 615 -24.10 -12.43 4.52
C PHE A 615 -25.32 -12.40 3.57
N TYR A 616 -25.18 -13.00 2.39
CA TYR A 616 -26.24 -13.10 1.37
C TYR A 616 -26.88 -14.51 1.29
N SER A 617 -26.72 -15.35 2.32
CA SER A 617 -27.38 -16.66 2.34
C SER A 617 -28.91 -16.49 2.39
N GLY A 618 -29.62 -17.04 1.40
CA GLY A 618 -31.07 -16.85 1.22
C GLY A 618 -31.45 -15.58 0.46
N TYR A 619 -30.47 -14.73 0.11
CA TYR A 619 -30.64 -13.46 -0.59
C TYR A 619 -29.82 -13.42 -1.89
N GLN A 620 -29.47 -14.59 -2.45
CA GLN A 620 -28.72 -14.67 -3.70
C GLN A 620 -29.55 -14.12 -4.86
N SER A 621 -28.88 -13.44 -5.80
CA SER A 621 -29.52 -12.88 -6.99
C SER A 621 -28.71 -13.15 -8.25
N ALA A 622 -29.35 -12.97 -9.42
CA ALA A 622 -28.68 -13.08 -10.71
C ALA A 622 -27.57 -12.01 -10.84
N PRO A 623 -26.33 -12.39 -11.17
CA PRO A 623 -25.23 -11.42 -11.28
C PRO A 623 -25.44 -10.39 -12.40
N VAL A 624 -25.08 -9.14 -12.13
CA VAL A 624 -25.11 -8.04 -13.11
C VAL A 624 -23.71 -7.69 -13.62
N ALA A 625 -23.66 -6.91 -14.72
CA ALA A 625 -22.41 -6.55 -15.38
C ALA A 625 -21.57 -5.54 -14.59
N ILE A 626 -22.20 -4.78 -13.69
CA ILE A 626 -21.56 -3.76 -12.84
C ILE A 626 -21.45 -4.26 -11.39
N PRO A 627 -20.52 -3.74 -10.58
CA PRO A 627 -19.48 -2.78 -10.93
C PRO A 627 -18.40 -3.41 -11.83
N ARG A 628 -17.78 -2.62 -12.71
CA ARG A 628 -16.66 -3.06 -13.54
C ARG A 628 -15.37 -2.45 -13.03
N TYR A 629 -14.33 -3.25 -12.87
CA TYR A 629 -13.03 -2.77 -12.46
C TYR A 629 -12.43 -1.86 -13.54
N GLN A 630 -12.07 -0.64 -13.17
CA GLN A 630 -11.41 0.31 -14.06
C GLN A 630 -9.91 0.32 -13.81
N PHE A 631 -9.14 -0.21 -14.76
CA PHE A 631 -7.68 -0.27 -14.66
C PHE A 631 -7.07 1.13 -14.74
N ASP A 632 -6.24 1.47 -13.75
CA ASP A 632 -5.34 2.63 -13.83
C ASP A 632 -4.19 2.26 -14.76
N ARG A 633 -4.39 2.52 -16.05
CA ARG A 633 -3.47 2.16 -17.14
C ARG A 633 -2.23 3.05 -17.12
N GLN A 634 -1.42 2.94 -16.08
CA GLN A 634 -0.12 3.60 -16.01
C GLN A 634 0.81 2.99 -17.06
N LYS A 635 1.42 3.86 -17.86
CA LYS A 635 2.36 3.46 -18.91
C LYS A 635 3.70 3.09 -18.27
N LEU A 636 3.88 1.81 -17.96
CA LEU A 636 5.18 1.23 -17.58
C LEU A 636 6.08 1.07 -18.83
N MET A 637 6.39 2.17 -19.52
CA MET A 637 7.17 2.12 -20.78
C MET A 637 8.64 1.75 -20.52
N GLY A 638 9.22 2.11 -19.36
CA GLY A 638 10.64 1.84 -19.09
C GLY A 638 11.01 0.35 -19.08
N ILE A 639 10.14 -0.52 -18.57
CA ILE A 639 10.37 -1.98 -18.51
C ILE A 639 10.10 -2.64 -19.87
N LEU A 640 9.06 -2.18 -20.57
CA LEU A 640 8.68 -2.74 -21.87
C LEU A 640 9.69 -2.34 -22.97
N ASP A 641 10.24 -1.14 -22.95
CA ASP A 641 11.26 -0.71 -23.92
C ASP A 641 12.56 -1.50 -23.75
N ILE A 642 12.94 -1.83 -22.50
CA ILE A 642 14.11 -2.68 -22.21
C ILE A 642 13.89 -4.12 -22.67
N HIS A 643 12.72 -4.71 -22.38
CA HIS A 643 12.41 -6.05 -22.86
C HIS A 643 12.17 -6.13 -24.37
N GLN A 644 11.64 -5.07 -25.00
CA GLN A 644 11.50 -4.99 -26.45
C GLN A 644 12.88 -4.84 -27.13
N GLN A 645 13.79 -4.02 -26.59
CA GLN A 645 15.17 -3.95 -27.09
C GLN A 645 15.94 -5.26 -26.90
N ALA A 646 15.79 -5.93 -25.75
CA ALA A 646 16.40 -7.25 -25.51
C ALA A 646 15.83 -8.35 -26.42
N ASN A 647 14.52 -8.34 -26.70
CA ASN A 647 13.89 -9.29 -27.61
C ASN A 647 14.19 -9.03 -29.10
N GLN A 648 14.49 -7.79 -29.49
CA GLN A 648 14.99 -7.51 -30.85
C GLN A 648 16.39 -8.11 -31.11
N GLY A 649 17.18 -8.35 -30.05
CA GLY A 649 18.51 -9.00 -30.10
C GLY A 649 18.52 -10.52 -29.89
N GLY A 650 17.38 -11.15 -29.54
CA GLY A 650 17.27 -12.62 -29.46
C GLY A 650 17.92 -13.31 -28.24
N VAL A 651 18.24 -12.59 -27.16
CA VAL A 651 18.89 -13.18 -25.97
C VAL A 651 18.04 -13.00 -24.71
N SER A 652 17.40 -14.08 -24.27
CA SER A 652 16.69 -14.16 -22.98
C SER A 652 17.72 -14.38 -21.85
N ALA A 653 17.80 -13.44 -20.91
CA ALA A 653 18.43 -13.67 -19.62
C ALA A 653 17.42 -14.33 -18.67
N SER A 654 17.86 -15.35 -17.91
CA SER A 654 17.00 -16.10 -16.99
C SER A 654 16.75 -15.39 -15.64
N HIS A 655 17.39 -14.24 -15.40
CA HIS A 655 17.40 -13.56 -14.11
C HIS A 655 16.75 -12.17 -14.21
N GLY A 656 15.89 -11.82 -13.24
CA GLY A 656 15.01 -10.65 -13.33
C GLY A 656 15.68 -9.27 -13.32
N LEU A 657 16.95 -9.18 -12.88
CA LEU A 657 17.70 -7.92 -12.82
C LEU A 657 18.56 -7.62 -14.05
N ILE A 658 18.87 -8.62 -14.89
CA ILE A 658 19.83 -8.47 -15.98
C ILE A 658 19.19 -8.81 -17.32
N TYR A 659 19.64 -8.15 -18.39
CA TYR A 659 19.30 -8.48 -19.77
C TYR A 659 20.56 -8.54 -20.63
N GLY A 660 20.58 -9.39 -21.65
CA GLY A 660 21.71 -9.49 -22.57
C GLY A 660 21.78 -8.27 -23.48
N ILE A 661 22.98 -7.69 -23.63
CA ILE A 661 23.23 -6.57 -24.57
C ILE A 661 23.67 -7.11 -25.94
N ASN A 662 24.43 -8.21 -25.96
CA ASN A 662 24.95 -8.82 -27.18
C ASN A 662 24.61 -10.32 -27.28
N SER A 663 24.71 -10.87 -28.50
CA SER A 663 24.50 -12.31 -28.77
C SER A 663 25.50 -13.22 -28.06
N ASP A 664 26.70 -12.69 -27.80
CA ASP A 664 27.84 -13.46 -27.34
C ASP A 664 27.79 -13.74 -25.83
N SER A 665 26.78 -13.22 -25.12
CA SER A 665 26.56 -13.41 -23.67
C SER A 665 27.74 -12.93 -22.80
N GLU A 666 28.50 -11.96 -23.30
CA GLU A 666 29.64 -11.35 -22.61
C GLU A 666 29.28 -10.00 -21.99
N GLU A 667 28.20 -9.36 -22.42
CA GLU A 667 27.74 -8.08 -21.89
C GLU A 667 26.26 -8.13 -21.47
N PHE A 668 26.00 -7.64 -20.26
CA PHE A 668 24.68 -7.55 -19.66
C PHE A 668 24.39 -6.13 -19.20
N GLY A 669 23.13 -5.73 -19.23
CA GLY A 669 22.64 -4.47 -18.66
C GLY A 669 21.76 -4.74 -17.44
N CYS A 670 21.75 -3.81 -16.48
CA CYS A 670 20.85 -3.80 -15.34
C CYS A 670 20.27 -2.39 -15.15
N LEU A 671 18.94 -2.25 -15.22
CA LEU A 671 18.26 -0.98 -14.95
C LEU A 671 17.94 -0.85 -13.45
N VAL A 672 18.53 0.17 -12.84
CA VAL A 672 18.27 0.56 -11.46
C VAL A 672 17.35 1.80 -11.46
N SER A 673 16.16 1.66 -10.88
CA SER A 673 15.21 2.77 -10.69
C SER A 673 14.37 2.55 -9.44
N GLN A 674 13.64 3.60 -9.01
CA GLN A 674 12.68 3.45 -7.89
C GLN A 674 11.56 2.47 -8.21
N ASP A 675 11.23 2.28 -9.49
CA ASP A 675 10.15 1.38 -9.90
C ASP A 675 10.62 -0.08 -9.98
N THR A 676 11.86 -0.32 -10.44
CA THR A 676 12.38 -1.69 -10.63
C THR A 676 13.09 -2.24 -9.40
N THR A 677 13.75 -1.38 -8.63
CA THR A 677 14.56 -1.74 -7.48
C THR A 677 14.35 -0.75 -6.32
N PRO A 678 13.10 -0.58 -5.83
CA PRO A 678 12.77 0.41 -4.80
C PRO A 678 13.60 0.24 -3.53
N TYR A 679 13.87 -1.01 -3.13
CA TYR A 679 14.62 -1.31 -1.92
C TYR A 679 16.03 -0.71 -1.94
N LEU A 680 16.70 -0.58 -3.10
CA LEU A 680 18.04 0.02 -3.18
C LEU A 680 18.06 1.49 -2.73
N TYR A 681 16.94 2.20 -2.84
CA TYR A 681 16.81 3.59 -2.39
C TYR A 681 16.65 3.72 -0.86
N GLU A 682 16.43 2.60 -0.16
CA GLU A 682 16.42 2.52 1.29
C GLU A 682 17.82 2.34 1.90
N HIS A 683 18.83 2.02 1.09
CA HIS A 683 20.21 1.90 1.52
C HIS A 683 20.92 3.28 1.37
N LYS A 684 20.99 4.06 2.44
CA LYS A 684 21.51 5.44 2.40
C LYS A 684 22.76 5.63 3.25
N ASN A 685 23.62 6.52 2.80
CA ASN A 685 24.71 7.07 3.60
C ASN A 685 24.65 8.61 3.56
N ASN A 686 24.59 9.24 4.72
CA ASN A 686 24.39 10.69 4.91
C ASN A 686 23.21 11.25 4.09
N GLY A 687 22.09 10.52 4.09
CA GLY A 687 20.86 10.89 3.36
C GLY A 687 20.88 10.58 1.86
N VAL A 688 22.00 10.12 1.30
CA VAL A 688 22.15 9.81 -0.13
C VAL A 688 22.01 8.31 -0.35
N ALA A 689 21.13 7.90 -1.28
CA ALA A 689 20.96 6.50 -1.64
C ALA A 689 22.16 5.97 -2.42
N LEU A 690 22.68 4.81 -2.01
CA LEU A 690 23.85 4.16 -2.58
C LEU A 690 23.52 2.70 -2.92
N VAL A 691 24.00 2.22 -4.06
CA VAL A 691 23.96 0.79 -4.37
C VAL A 691 24.87 0.04 -3.37
N PRO A 692 24.34 -0.95 -2.61
CA PRO A 692 25.15 -1.71 -1.66
C PRO A 692 26.11 -2.65 -2.38
N GLY A 693 27.26 -2.93 -1.78
CA GLY A 693 28.24 -3.88 -2.34
C GLY A 693 27.65 -5.27 -2.59
N ALA A 694 26.71 -5.69 -1.74
CA ALA A 694 25.94 -6.92 -1.88
C ALA A 694 25.15 -7.02 -3.20
N PHE A 695 24.74 -5.89 -3.79
CA PHE A 695 24.04 -5.87 -5.09
C PHE A 695 24.99 -6.23 -6.24
N TYR A 696 26.24 -5.75 -6.20
CA TYR A 696 27.23 -6.11 -7.23
C TYR A 696 27.63 -7.58 -7.18
N VAL A 697 27.60 -8.19 -5.99
CA VAL A 697 27.80 -9.64 -5.81
C VAL A 697 26.74 -10.42 -6.59
N GLU A 698 25.46 -10.05 -6.43
CA GLU A 698 24.38 -10.67 -7.19
C GLU A 698 24.55 -10.46 -8.69
N LEU A 699 24.81 -9.24 -9.14
CA LEU A 699 24.99 -8.96 -10.58
C LEU A 699 26.10 -9.80 -11.19
N GLY A 700 27.22 -9.96 -10.47
CA GLY A 700 28.33 -10.81 -10.89
C GLY A 700 27.93 -12.29 -10.99
N LEU A 701 27.31 -12.84 -9.95
CA LEU A 701 26.83 -14.23 -9.95
C LEU A 701 25.79 -14.47 -11.05
N ALA A 702 24.73 -13.67 -11.11
CA ALA A 702 23.65 -13.79 -12.07
C ALA A 702 24.16 -13.75 -13.52
N SER A 703 25.09 -12.83 -13.82
CA SER A 703 25.67 -12.68 -15.16
C SER A 703 26.52 -13.90 -15.54
N VAL A 704 27.41 -14.35 -14.65
CA VAL A 704 28.24 -15.55 -14.90
C VAL A 704 27.39 -16.81 -15.01
N MET A 705 26.37 -16.97 -14.17
CA MET A 705 25.46 -18.12 -14.22
C MET A 705 24.61 -18.12 -15.50
N SER A 706 24.22 -16.95 -15.99
CA SER A 706 23.49 -16.79 -17.25
C SER A 706 24.35 -17.15 -18.47
N SER A 707 25.60 -16.70 -18.51
CA SER A 707 26.54 -16.91 -19.63
C SER A 707 27.18 -18.31 -19.66
N SER A 708 27.30 -19.00 -18.52
CA SER A 708 28.03 -20.27 -18.44
C SER A 708 27.44 -21.39 -19.34
N ARG A 709 28.32 -22.07 -20.07
CA ARG A 709 28.06 -23.25 -20.92
C ARG A 709 29.19 -24.28 -20.73
N PRO A 710 28.92 -25.52 -20.28
CA PRO A 710 27.64 -26.03 -19.78
C PRO A 710 27.18 -25.30 -18.51
N LYS A 711 25.89 -25.43 -18.17
CA LYS A 711 25.36 -24.89 -16.91
C LYS A 711 26.01 -25.63 -15.73
N VAL A 712 26.48 -24.88 -14.75
CA VAL A 712 27.06 -25.40 -13.50
C VAL A 712 26.15 -25.02 -12.33
N PRO A 713 26.03 -25.86 -11.28
CA PRO A 713 25.31 -25.50 -10.06
C PRO A 713 26.00 -24.34 -9.32
N LEU A 714 25.22 -23.44 -8.70
CA LEU A 714 25.75 -22.34 -7.89
C LEU A 714 26.64 -22.82 -6.74
N SER A 715 26.33 -23.99 -6.17
CA SER A 715 27.11 -24.63 -5.10
C SER A 715 28.53 -25.06 -5.51
N THR A 716 28.84 -25.03 -6.81
CA THR A 716 30.18 -25.32 -7.35
C THR A 716 30.94 -24.06 -7.77
N CYS A 717 30.39 -22.89 -7.42
CA CYS A 717 30.95 -21.58 -7.75
C CYS A 717 31.54 -20.92 -6.50
N GLN A 718 32.70 -20.31 -6.67
CA GLN A 718 33.34 -19.48 -5.65
C GLN A 718 33.57 -18.09 -6.23
N LEU A 719 32.99 -17.07 -5.59
CA LEU A 719 33.11 -15.67 -6.00
C LEU A 719 34.14 -14.92 -5.15
N SER A 720 34.92 -14.05 -5.77
CA SER A 720 35.67 -12.98 -5.10
C SER A 720 35.42 -11.65 -5.80
N ILE A 721 35.27 -10.57 -5.05
CA ILE A 721 34.96 -9.24 -5.58
C ILE A 721 35.67 -8.14 -4.79
N SER A 722 36.05 -7.07 -5.47
CA SER A 722 36.53 -5.82 -4.90
C SER A 722 35.62 -4.66 -5.31
N PHE A 723 35.39 -3.72 -4.40
CA PHE A 723 34.57 -2.54 -4.62
C PHE A 723 35.47 -1.32 -4.83
N SER A 724 35.35 -0.68 -5.98
CA SER A 724 36.24 0.40 -6.42
C SER A 724 35.67 1.78 -6.12
N ALA A 725 34.37 1.97 -6.33
CA ALA A 725 33.70 3.25 -6.13
C ALA A 725 32.22 3.06 -5.74
N PRO A 726 31.64 3.97 -4.93
CA PRO A 726 30.21 3.96 -4.64
C PRO A 726 29.40 4.38 -5.88
N CYS A 727 28.24 3.76 -6.09
CA CYS A 727 27.26 4.19 -7.08
C CYS A 727 26.13 4.93 -6.37
N VAL A 728 25.99 6.23 -6.67
CA VAL A 728 24.98 7.11 -6.09
C VAL A 728 23.70 7.03 -6.90
N LEU A 729 22.59 6.74 -6.24
CA LEU A 729 21.27 6.68 -6.85
C LEU A 729 20.61 8.06 -6.83
N THR A 730 20.29 8.57 -8.02
CA THR A 730 19.50 9.79 -8.19
C THR A 730 18.02 9.46 -8.45
N GLN A 731 17.15 10.47 -8.52
CA GLN A 731 15.73 10.27 -8.82
C GLN A 731 15.48 9.69 -10.22
N ASN A 732 16.45 9.80 -11.14
CA ASN A 732 16.36 9.24 -12.48
C ASN A 732 16.86 7.79 -12.50
N SER A 733 16.35 7.01 -13.45
CA SER A 733 16.83 5.66 -13.70
C SER A 733 18.28 5.64 -14.18
N GLN A 734 19.07 4.68 -13.70
CA GLN A 734 20.46 4.47 -14.11
C GLN A 734 20.62 3.05 -14.68
N VAL A 735 21.45 2.92 -15.72
CA VAL A 735 21.84 1.62 -16.27
C VAL A 735 23.26 1.28 -15.82
N LEU A 736 23.42 0.07 -15.28
CA LEU A 736 24.72 -0.55 -14.98
C LEU A 736 25.06 -1.55 -16.08
N ASN A 737 26.28 -1.50 -16.59
CA ASN A 737 26.79 -2.43 -17.58
C ASN A 737 27.66 -3.48 -16.90
N ILE A 738 27.45 -4.76 -17.17
CA ILE A 738 28.24 -5.86 -16.64
C ILE A 738 28.98 -6.50 -17.80
N LYS A 739 30.32 -6.42 -17.77
CA LYS A 739 31.19 -7.01 -18.77
C LYS A 739 31.84 -8.27 -18.22
N LEU A 740 31.76 -9.37 -18.96
CA LEU A 740 32.38 -10.64 -18.61
C LEU A 740 33.60 -10.90 -19.50
N SER A 741 34.66 -11.47 -18.90
CA SER A 741 35.82 -11.97 -19.63
C SER A 741 36.09 -13.43 -19.22
N PRO A 742 35.61 -14.42 -19.98
CA PRO A 742 35.76 -15.84 -19.62
C PRO A 742 37.20 -16.34 -19.81
N GLN A 743 37.74 -17.07 -18.82
CA GLN A 743 39.09 -17.64 -18.81
C GLN A 743 39.09 -19.08 -18.24
N LYS A 744 38.95 -20.10 -19.10
CA LYS A 744 38.87 -21.52 -18.71
C LYS A 744 37.86 -21.77 -17.57
N ALA A 745 38.34 -22.09 -16.36
CA ALA A 745 37.53 -22.39 -15.18
C ALA A 745 37.13 -21.15 -14.36
N VAL A 746 37.62 -19.96 -14.74
CA VAL A 746 37.35 -18.70 -14.05
C VAL A 746 36.68 -17.75 -15.03
N THR A 747 35.74 -16.93 -14.57
CA THR A 747 35.19 -15.83 -15.36
C THR A 747 35.31 -14.56 -14.55
N THR A 748 36.03 -13.58 -15.08
CA THR A 748 36.13 -12.26 -14.47
C THR A 748 34.95 -11.40 -14.92
N PHE A 749 34.50 -10.49 -14.06
CA PHE A 749 33.43 -9.56 -14.38
C PHE A 749 33.74 -8.16 -13.85
N GLU A 750 33.26 -7.16 -14.55
CA GLU A 750 33.32 -5.75 -14.16
C GLU A 750 31.91 -5.15 -14.21
N VAL A 751 31.52 -4.45 -13.14
CA VAL A 751 30.29 -3.66 -13.09
C VAL A 751 30.63 -2.20 -13.31
N LEU A 752 30.09 -1.64 -14.38
CA LEU A 752 30.47 -0.36 -14.96
C LEU A 752 29.28 0.61 -14.93
N SER A 753 29.58 1.90 -14.80
CA SER A 753 28.63 2.97 -15.09
C SER A 753 28.32 3.06 -16.58
N SER A 754 27.30 3.84 -16.95
CA SER A 754 27.05 4.23 -18.34
C SER A 754 28.20 5.00 -18.99
N SER A 755 29.11 5.57 -18.19
CA SER A 755 30.33 6.26 -18.62
C SER A 755 31.59 5.38 -18.53
N ASN A 756 31.44 4.06 -18.36
CA ASN A 756 32.52 3.07 -18.22
C ASN A 756 33.44 3.25 -16.99
N ALA A 757 32.95 3.89 -15.92
CA ALA A 757 33.66 3.89 -14.63
C ALA A 757 33.39 2.56 -13.90
N VAL A 758 34.44 1.92 -13.37
CA VAL A 758 34.33 0.64 -12.64
C VAL A 758 33.81 0.89 -11.22
N TYR A 759 32.65 0.33 -10.89
CA TYR A 759 32.12 0.32 -9.53
C TYR A 759 32.62 -0.88 -8.74
N ALA A 760 32.63 -2.05 -9.38
CA ALA A 760 33.11 -3.29 -8.77
C ALA A 760 33.73 -4.21 -9.82
N ALA A 761 34.72 -4.99 -9.42
CA ALA A 761 35.35 -6.00 -10.27
C ALA A 761 35.55 -7.28 -9.47
N GLY A 762 35.35 -8.42 -10.10
CA GLY A 762 35.45 -9.71 -9.43
C GLY A 762 35.68 -10.87 -10.38
N GLN A 763 35.70 -12.06 -9.82
CA GLN A 763 35.82 -13.30 -10.56
C GLN A 763 34.99 -14.40 -9.90
N VAL A 764 34.51 -15.31 -10.74
CA VAL A 764 33.80 -16.52 -10.31
C VAL A 764 34.56 -17.72 -10.85
N ALA A 765 35.13 -18.51 -9.95
CA ALA A 765 35.70 -19.80 -10.26
C ALA A 765 34.58 -20.85 -10.28
N LYS A 766 34.56 -21.72 -11.29
CA LYS A 766 33.50 -22.70 -11.57
C LYS A 766 34.05 -24.12 -11.54
N GLY A 767 33.21 -25.07 -11.12
CA GLY A 767 33.57 -26.49 -11.11
C GLY A 767 34.54 -26.88 -9.99
N LEU A 768 34.61 -26.05 -8.94
CA LEU A 768 35.19 -26.43 -7.66
C LEU A 768 34.08 -27.17 -6.90
N GLU A 769 34.39 -28.32 -6.27
CA GLU A 769 33.50 -28.79 -5.21
C GLU A 769 33.43 -27.67 -4.16
N GLY A 770 32.23 -27.32 -3.68
CA GLY A 770 32.02 -26.20 -2.74
C GLY A 770 32.69 -26.47 -1.40
N VAL A 771 34.01 -26.32 -1.32
CA VAL A 771 34.80 -26.53 -0.12
C VAL A 771 34.61 -25.33 0.78
N VAL A 772 33.60 -25.40 1.64
CA VAL A 772 33.52 -24.60 2.86
C VAL A 772 34.48 -25.16 3.91
N GLU A 773 34.94 -24.33 4.84
CA GLU A 773 35.82 -24.81 5.92
C GLU A 773 35.12 -25.81 6.81
N GLU A 774 33.90 -25.45 7.21
CA GLU A 774 33.05 -26.22 8.10
C GLU A 774 31.67 -26.32 7.50
N SER A 775 31.14 -27.54 7.41
CA SER A 775 29.80 -27.78 6.85
C SER A 775 28.68 -27.55 7.88
N SER A 776 29.03 -27.55 9.17
CA SER A 776 28.09 -27.33 10.27
C SER A 776 28.77 -26.61 11.44
N ILE A 777 28.02 -25.72 12.10
CA ILE A 777 28.43 -25.02 13.31
C ILE A 777 27.42 -25.27 14.44
N SER A 778 27.92 -25.43 15.66
CA SER A 778 27.07 -25.53 16.85
C SER A 778 26.66 -24.12 17.33
N PHE A 779 25.65 -23.51 16.71
CA PHE A 779 25.20 -22.16 17.04
C PHE A 779 24.80 -22.01 18.52
N GLN A 780 24.27 -23.07 19.16
CA GLN A 780 23.96 -23.07 20.59
C GLN A 780 25.20 -22.86 21.46
N ALA A 781 26.34 -23.44 21.10
CA ALA A 781 27.61 -23.21 21.79
C ALA A 781 28.10 -21.76 21.60
N ILE A 782 27.83 -21.16 20.43
CA ILE A 782 28.16 -19.76 20.14
C ILE A 782 27.31 -18.81 20.98
N TYR A 783 26.00 -19.06 21.11
CA TYR A 783 25.14 -18.27 22.00
C TYR A 783 25.58 -18.33 23.46
N ARG A 784 26.07 -19.48 23.94
CA ARG A 784 26.54 -19.62 25.32
C ARG A 784 27.81 -18.81 25.62
N ARG A 785 28.69 -18.60 24.63
CA ARG A 785 29.94 -17.83 24.78
C ARG A 785 29.78 -16.34 24.42
N CYS A 786 28.80 -16.01 23.58
CA CYS A 786 28.41 -14.63 23.26
C CYS A 786 27.43 -14.08 24.30
N THR A 787 27.94 -13.75 25.49
CA THR A 787 27.12 -13.30 26.63
C THR A 787 26.65 -11.85 26.52
N SER A 788 27.34 -11.03 25.74
CA SER A 788 26.97 -9.62 25.56
C SER A 788 25.94 -9.49 24.45
N VAL A 789 24.88 -8.72 24.68
CA VAL A 789 23.81 -8.48 23.72
C VAL A 789 23.81 -7.01 23.35
N ILE A 790 23.75 -6.73 22.05
CA ILE A 790 23.46 -5.38 21.51
C ILE A 790 22.07 -5.46 20.89
N SER A 791 21.18 -4.58 21.35
CA SER A 791 19.82 -4.55 20.84
C SER A 791 19.78 -4.11 19.38
N ARG A 792 18.76 -4.55 18.64
CA ARG A 792 18.50 -4.10 17.27
C ARG A 792 18.55 -2.58 17.13
N GLU A 793 17.92 -1.86 18.06
CA GLU A 793 17.84 -0.40 18.04
C GLU A 793 19.23 0.24 18.17
N GLU A 794 20.06 -0.26 19.10
CA GLU A 794 21.44 0.21 19.29
C GLU A 794 22.31 -0.01 18.05
N ILE A 795 22.14 -1.14 17.35
CA ILE A 795 22.90 -1.44 16.12
C ILE A 795 22.61 -0.39 15.04
N TYR A 796 21.33 -0.13 14.78
CA TYR A 796 20.93 0.81 13.73
C TYR A 796 21.19 2.27 14.14
N GLU A 797 21.17 2.58 15.44
CA GLU A 797 21.62 3.88 15.95
C GLU A 797 23.13 4.07 15.70
N ALA A 798 23.96 3.08 16.04
CA ALA A 798 25.40 3.13 15.80
C ALA A 798 25.74 3.27 14.31
N LEU A 799 25.05 2.52 13.44
CA LEU A 799 25.18 2.65 11.98
C LEU A 799 24.79 4.05 11.49
N SER A 800 23.70 4.62 12.03
CA SER A 800 23.26 5.98 11.70
C SER A 800 24.25 7.05 12.14
N GLN A 801 24.92 6.87 13.28
CA GLN A 801 25.94 7.81 13.79
C GLN A 801 27.17 7.89 12.89
N VAL A 802 27.54 6.78 12.21
CA VAL A 802 28.63 6.76 11.23
C VAL A 802 28.17 7.07 9.80
N GLY A 803 26.89 7.43 9.63
CA GLY A 803 26.32 7.93 8.39
C GLY A 803 25.38 6.97 7.66
N PHE A 804 25.29 5.68 8.02
CA PHE A 804 24.42 4.73 7.31
C PHE A 804 22.98 4.76 7.83
N GLN A 805 22.03 5.16 6.97
CA GLN A 805 20.61 5.12 7.25
C GLN A 805 19.93 4.04 6.39
N TYR A 806 19.45 2.99 7.04
CA TYR A 806 18.73 1.90 6.39
C TYR A 806 17.22 2.08 6.53
N GLY A 807 16.48 1.87 5.43
CA GLY A 807 15.01 1.77 5.48
C GLY A 807 14.54 0.42 6.01
N SER A 808 13.21 0.25 6.09
CA SER A 808 12.58 -0.92 6.71
C SER A 808 12.99 -2.25 6.08
N VAL A 809 13.24 -2.28 4.77
CA VAL A 809 13.61 -3.53 4.07
C VAL A 809 15.01 -3.99 4.47
N PHE A 810 15.95 -3.07 4.69
CA PHE A 810 17.32 -3.41 5.11
C PHE A 810 17.49 -3.63 6.62
N ARG A 811 16.49 -3.26 7.44
CA ARG A 811 16.56 -3.36 8.90
C ARG A 811 16.12 -4.73 9.44
N GLN A 812 16.73 -5.83 8.99
CA GLN A 812 16.30 -7.21 9.34
C GLN A 812 17.11 -7.91 10.42
N LEU A 813 18.16 -7.28 10.97
CA LEU A 813 18.90 -7.85 12.10
C LEU A 813 18.01 -7.91 13.35
N SER A 814 18.06 -9.03 14.07
CA SER A 814 17.58 -9.12 15.45
C SER A 814 18.70 -8.66 16.40
N ASP A 815 18.50 -8.85 17.70
CA ASP A 815 19.55 -8.63 18.69
C ASP A 815 20.79 -9.46 18.35
N VAL A 816 21.97 -8.82 18.45
CA VAL A 816 23.26 -9.46 18.14
C VAL A 816 23.96 -9.84 19.43
N HIS A 817 24.28 -11.11 19.56
CA HIS A 817 25.06 -11.65 20.65
C HIS A 817 26.52 -11.66 20.24
N TYR A 818 27.40 -11.04 21.03
CA TYR A 818 28.83 -11.00 20.73
C TYR A 818 29.70 -11.43 21.92
N CYS A 819 30.88 -11.96 21.60
CA CYS A 819 31.93 -12.33 22.54
C CYS A 819 33.16 -11.46 22.28
N GLN A 820 33.50 -10.59 23.23
CA GLN A 820 34.64 -9.67 23.08
C GLN A 820 35.98 -10.41 23.01
N GLU A 821 36.15 -11.47 23.80
CA GLU A 821 37.40 -12.24 23.89
C GLU A 821 37.72 -12.97 22.58
N LEU A 822 36.70 -13.58 21.98
CA LEU A 822 36.82 -14.35 20.73
C LEU A 822 36.58 -13.50 19.47
N LYS A 823 36.14 -12.25 19.65
CA LYS A 823 35.80 -11.29 18.58
C LYS A 823 34.84 -11.87 17.56
N GLU A 824 33.79 -12.50 18.04
CA GLU A 824 32.77 -13.15 17.23
C GLU A 824 31.37 -12.68 17.63
N ALA A 825 30.43 -12.81 16.70
CA ALA A 825 29.05 -12.39 16.85
C ALA A 825 28.10 -13.37 16.16
N ILE A 826 26.89 -13.50 16.71
CA ILE A 826 25.82 -14.32 16.16
C ILE A 826 24.47 -13.62 16.35
N THR A 827 23.57 -13.77 15.37
CA THR A 827 22.19 -13.29 15.47
C THR A 827 21.24 -14.18 14.67
N SER A 828 19.97 -14.21 15.08
CA SER A 828 18.89 -14.83 14.32
C SER A 828 18.28 -13.82 13.37
N ILE A 829 17.89 -14.26 12.18
CA ILE A 829 17.11 -13.47 11.24
C ILE A 829 15.85 -14.24 10.88
N LYS A 830 14.72 -13.55 11.03
CA LYS A 830 13.45 -13.91 10.42
C LYS A 830 13.20 -12.98 9.25
N VAL A 831 13.30 -13.52 8.04
CA VAL A 831 13.20 -12.75 6.80
C VAL A 831 11.79 -12.18 6.66
N ASN A 832 11.68 -10.89 6.30
CA ASN A 832 10.36 -10.26 6.16
C ASN A 832 9.61 -10.80 4.92
N GLU A 833 8.26 -10.75 4.95
CA GLU A 833 7.42 -11.30 3.87
C GLU A 833 7.72 -10.72 2.48
N GLU A 834 8.16 -9.46 2.43
CA GLU A 834 8.54 -8.82 1.17
C GLU A 834 9.79 -9.46 0.55
N THR A 835 10.84 -9.69 1.34
CA THR A 835 12.07 -10.33 0.89
C THR A 835 11.85 -11.81 0.59
N VAL A 836 11.04 -12.53 1.37
CA VAL A 836 10.73 -13.96 1.14
C VAL A 836 10.14 -14.20 -0.24
N ARG A 837 9.28 -13.30 -0.75
CA ARG A 837 8.63 -13.43 -2.06
C ARG A 837 9.64 -13.51 -3.21
N ASP A 838 10.74 -12.78 -3.10
CA ASP A 838 11.69 -12.60 -4.20
C ASP A 838 13.01 -13.35 -3.95
N MET A 839 13.34 -13.72 -2.71
CA MET A 839 14.64 -14.31 -2.30
C MET A 839 15.10 -15.48 -3.17
N TYR A 840 14.21 -16.38 -3.58
CA TYR A 840 14.55 -17.56 -4.38
C TYR A 840 14.82 -17.27 -5.87
N SER A 841 14.59 -16.04 -6.31
CA SER A 841 14.89 -15.59 -7.67
C SER A 841 16.34 -15.09 -7.84
N TYR A 842 17.07 -14.95 -6.73
CA TYR A 842 18.44 -14.43 -6.65
C TYR A 842 19.43 -15.56 -6.42
N CYS A 843 20.70 -15.37 -6.80
CA CYS A 843 21.78 -16.26 -6.36
C CYS A 843 22.03 -16.10 -4.85
N ILE A 844 22.06 -14.85 -4.38
CA ILE A 844 22.04 -14.48 -2.97
C ILE A 844 21.38 -13.10 -2.82
N HIS A 845 20.31 -13.02 -2.04
CA HIS A 845 19.54 -11.78 -1.97
C HIS A 845 20.38 -10.61 -1.38
N PRO A 846 20.51 -9.46 -2.07
CA PRO A 846 21.38 -8.35 -1.66
C PRO A 846 21.11 -7.83 -0.25
N VAL A 847 19.84 -7.76 0.15
CA VAL A 847 19.44 -7.30 1.50
C VAL A 847 19.94 -8.23 2.60
N LEU A 848 19.88 -9.55 2.38
CA LEU A 848 20.30 -10.54 3.38
C LEU A 848 21.81 -10.60 3.47
N LEU A 849 22.51 -10.54 2.32
CA LEU A 849 23.95 -10.41 2.30
C LEU A 849 24.42 -9.10 2.96
N ASP A 850 23.68 -7.99 2.78
CA ASP A 850 23.99 -6.74 3.46
C ASP A 850 23.77 -6.82 4.98
N CYS A 851 22.82 -7.61 5.48
CA CYS A 851 22.69 -7.87 6.93
C CYS A 851 23.98 -8.47 7.52
N PHE A 852 24.68 -9.34 6.77
CA PHE A 852 26.01 -9.81 7.17
C PHE A 852 26.99 -8.64 7.25
N LEU A 853 27.00 -7.73 6.28
CA LEU A 853 27.89 -6.56 6.27
C LEU A 853 27.58 -5.59 7.41
N GLN A 854 26.30 -5.38 7.74
CA GLN A 854 25.85 -4.54 8.86
C GLN A 854 26.37 -5.04 10.21
N MET A 855 26.48 -6.36 10.40
CA MET A 855 27.03 -6.94 11.64
C MET A 855 28.50 -6.54 11.91
N THR A 856 29.24 -6.06 10.91
CA THR A 856 30.61 -5.57 11.13
C THR A 856 30.65 -4.37 12.07
N ALA A 857 29.58 -3.55 12.13
CA ALA A 857 29.47 -2.43 13.05
C ALA A 857 29.43 -2.86 14.53
N VAL A 858 28.88 -4.03 14.81
CA VAL A 858 28.87 -4.61 16.17
C VAL A 858 30.29 -4.91 16.63
N LEU A 859 31.11 -5.47 15.74
CA LEU A 859 32.51 -5.78 16.04
C LEU A 859 33.40 -4.53 16.16
N THR A 860 33.03 -3.40 15.59
CA THR A 860 33.84 -2.17 15.59
C THR A 860 33.48 -1.18 16.70
N SER A 861 32.19 -1.09 17.07
CA SER A 861 31.65 -0.13 18.05
C SER A 861 32.34 -0.15 19.42
N ARG A 862 33.03 -1.24 19.76
CA ARG A 862 33.76 -1.42 21.04
C ARG A 862 35.29 -1.36 20.90
N THR A 863 35.85 -1.32 19.68
CA THR A 863 37.31 -1.44 19.46
C THR A 863 37.94 -0.30 18.66
N LEU A 864 37.18 0.46 17.87
CA LEU A 864 37.68 1.55 17.01
C LEU A 864 36.82 2.80 17.21
N GLN A 865 37.45 3.98 17.20
CA GLN A 865 36.73 5.26 17.13
C GLN A 865 35.74 5.27 15.97
N SER A 866 34.59 5.93 16.18
CA SER A 866 33.41 5.99 15.30
C SER A 866 33.73 6.51 13.90
N ARG A 867 34.26 5.65 13.02
CA ARG A 867 34.64 5.99 11.65
C ARG A 867 33.73 5.25 10.67
N ALA A 868 33.30 5.97 9.63
CA ALA A 868 32.58 5.36 8.52
C ALA A 868 33.48 4.34 7.80
N GLY A 869 33.03 3.08 7.75
CA GLY A 869 33.70 1.98 7.07
C GLY A 869 32.85 1.50 5.89
N PHE A 870 33.48 1.28 4.74
CA PHE A 870 32.82 0.73 3.55
C PHE A 870 33.39 -0.64 3.23
N PRO A 871 32.57 -1.60 2.75
CA PRO A 871 33.07 -2.84 2.18
C PRO A 871 34.04 -2.52 1.04
N SER A 872 35.26 -3.05 1.10
CA SER A 872 36.27 -2.92 0.05
C SER A 872 36.44 -4.20 -0.77
N GLY A 873 36.01 -5.34 -0.23
CA GLY A 873 35.90 -6.58 -1.01
C GLY A 873 35.45 -7.79 -0.21
N ILE A 874 35.13 -8.86 -0.92
CA ILE A 874 34.87 -10.19 -0.39
C ILE A 874 35.86 -11.13 -1.06
N GLY A 875 36.80 -11.67 -0.28
CA GLY A 875 37.83 -12.55 -0.83
C GLY A 875 37.35 -13.95 -1.19
N SER A 876 36.23 -14.41 -0.62
CA SER A 876 35.54 -15.65 -1.01
C SER A 876 34.09 -15.63 -0.56
N LEU A 877 33.18 -15.96 -1.46
CA LEU A 877 31.78 -16.27 -1.19
C LEU A 877 31.43 -17.60 -1.87
N VAL A 878 30.87 -18.52 -1.10
CA VAL A 878 30.33 -19.81 -1.58
C VAL A 878 28.89 -19.93 -1.09
N VAL A 879 27.95 -20.17 -2.00
CA VAL A 879 26.53 -20.39 -1.67
C VAL A 879 26.22 -21.87 -1.90
N LEU A 880 26.15 -22.64 -0.82
CA LEU A 880 25.93 -24.10 -0.89
C LEU A 880 24.46 -24.45 -1.11
N ARG A 881 23.57 -23.73 -0.42
CA ARG A 881 22.12 -23.93 -0.45
C ARG A 881 21.41 -22.57 -0.46
N PRO A 882 20.17 -22.50 -0.96
CA PRO A 882 19.35 -21.30 -0.83
C PRO A 882 19.23 -20.87 0.64
N LEU A 883 19.14 -19.56 0.88
CA LEU A 883 18.85 -19.02 2.20
C LEU A 883 17.43 -19.41 2.65
N GLU A 884 17.19 -19.45 3.97
CA GLU A 884 15.91 -19.86 4.57
C GLU A 884 15.19 -18.68 5.23
N GLU A 885 13.87 -18.80 5.42
CA GLU A 885 13.03 -17.76 6.06
C GLU A 885 13.44 -17.49 7.52
N GLU A 886 13.93 -18.51 8.21
CA GLU A 886 14.48 -18.41 9.56
C GLU A 886 15.88 -19.03 9.57
N MET A 887 16.90 -18.22 9.83
CA MET A 887 18.30 -18.62 9.78
C MET A 887 19.14 -17.80 10.76
N MET A 888 20.41 -18.15 10.90
CA MET A 888 21.36 -17.43 11.75
C MET A 888 22.50 -16.88 10.91
N ILE A 889 23.00 -15.72 11.31
CA ILE A 889 24.27 -15.18 10.80
C ILE A 889 25.32 -15.31 11.89
N TYR A 890 26.44 -15.94 11.55
CA TYR A 890 27.65 -16.01 12.37
C TYR A 890 28.78 -15.22 11.73
N MET A 891 29.54 -14.47 12.52
CA MET A 891 30.70 -13.69 12.08
C MET A 891 31.82 -13.75 13.12
N ARG A 892 33.07 -13.77 12.65
CA ARG A 892 34.28 -13.64 13.47
C ARG A 892 35.30 -12.72 12.79
N MET A 893 35.94 -11.88 13.59
CA MET A 893 37.04 -11.04 13.15
C MET A 893 38.30 -11.88 12.88
N SER A 894 38.82 -11.83 11.65
CA SER A 894 40.07 -12.51 11.28
C SER A 894 41.29 -11.60 11.46
N LYS A 895 41.18 -10.33 11.05
CA LYS A 895 42.27 -9.35 11.09
C LYS A 895 41.73 -7.95 11.37
N SER A 896 42.46 -7.17 12.16
CA SER A 896 42.15 -5.76 12.38
C SER A 896 43.41 -4.92 12.32
N THR A 897 43.39 -3.92 11.47
CA THR A 897 44.42 -2.87 11.34
C THR A 897 43.75 -1.52 11.51
N GLY A 898 44.51 -0.45 11.82
CA GLY A 898 43.91 0.87 12.13
C GLY A 898 42.98 1.44 11.04
N ASN A 899 43.13 1.02 9.77
CA ASN A 899 42.33 1.50 8.64
C ASN A 899 41.55 0.39 7.91
N CYS A 900 41.67 -0.87 8.33
CA CYS A 900 40.98 -1.99 7.67
C CYS A 900 40.67 -3.11 8.66
N LEU A 901 39.42 -3.57 8.62
CA LEU A 901 38.90 -4.72 9.34
C LEU A 901 38.64 -5.86 8.35
N GLU A 902 38.99 -7.08 8.72
CA GLU A 902 38.66 -8.28 7.97
C GLU A 902 37.87 -9.26 8.85
N VAL A 903 36.80 -9.82 8.29
CA VAL A 903 35.92 -10.79 8.96
C VAL A 903 35.67 -12.02 8.08
N CYS A 904 35.37 -13.14 8.74
CA CYS A 904 34.87 -14.37 8.13
C CYS A 904 33.56 -14.76 8.82
N GLY A 905 32.70 -15.52 8.15
CA GLY A 905 31.44 -15.95 8.73
C GLY A 905 30.57 -16.74 7.78
N CYS A 906 29.35 -17.05 8.21
CA CYS A 906 28.41 -17.83 7.42
C CYS A 906 26.95 -17.55 7.79
N PHE A 907 26.07 -17.91 6.86
CA PHE A 907 24.64 -18.10 7.09
C PHE A 907 24.40 -19.57 7.41
N VAL A 908 23.60 -19.87 8.45
CA VAL A 908 23.29 -21.25 8.85
C VAL A 908 21.81 -21.46 9.10
N ASP A 909 21.32 -22.66 8.78
CA ASP A 909 19.94 -23.04 9.07
C ASP A 909 19.71 -23.29 10.58
N LYS A 910 18.45 -23.56 10.94
CA LYS A 910 18.04 -23.87 12.32
C LYS A 910 18.68 -25.14 12.91
N HIS A 911 19.33 -25.95 12.08
CA HIS A 911 20.06 -27.15 12.48
C HIS A 911 21.57 -26.90 12.57
N GLY A 912 22.03 -25.69 12.25
CA GLY A 912 23.44 -25.30 12.26
C GLY A 912 24.21 -25.74 11.02
N SER A 913 23.55 -26.16 9.93
CA SER A 913 24.24 -26.49 8.69
C SER A 913 24.45 -25.23 7.85
N VAL A 914 25.63 -25.10 7.23
CA VAL A 914 26.01 -23.89 6.47
C VAL A 914 25.19 -23.77 5.18
N LEU A 915 24.67 -22.58 4.93
CA LEU A 915 23.93 -22.19 3.72
C LEU A 915 24.83 -21.41 2.77
N ALA A 916 25.58 -20.43 3.30
CA ALA A 916 26.57 -19.66 2.56
C ALA A 916 27.75 -19.28 3.47
N GLU A 917 28.97 -19.31 2.94
CA GLU A 917 30.21 -18.97 3.66
C GLU A 917 30.90 -17.76 3.04
N LEU A 918 31.37 -16.85 3.89
CA LEU A 918 32.10 -15.65 3.52
C LEU A 918 33.47 -15.65 4.20
N LYS A 919 34.54 -15.47 3.41
CA LYS A 919 35.90 -15.31 3.93
C LYS A 919 36.54 -14.04 3.43
N ARG A 920 37.39 -13.46 4.29
CA ARG A 920 38.17 -12.26 3.99
C ARG A 920 37.28 -11.11 3.50
N VAL A 921 36.17 -10.88 4.21
CA VAL A 921 35.31 -9.72 3.97
C VAL A 921 36.00 -8.51 4.57
N ALA A 922 36.45 -7.59 3.73
CA ALA A 922 37.24 -6.44 4.12
C ALA A 922 36.36 -5.18 4.20
N ILE A 923 36.45 -4.47 5.32
CA ILE A 923 35.88 -3.14 5.54
C ILE A 923 37.05 -2.15 5.66
N THR A 924 37.05 -1.10 4.84
CA THR A 924 38.07 -0.05 4.88
C THR A 924 37.47 1.21 5.50
N PHE A 925 38.14 1.77 6.51
CA PHE A 925 37.73 3.02 7.16
C PHE A 925 38.33 4.22 6.46
N MET A 926 37.57 5.31 6.35
CA MET A 926 38.07 6.55 5.76
C MET A 926 39.18 7.18 6.62
N LYS A 927 40.22 7.73 5.97
CA LYS A 927 41.25 8.53 6.65
C LYS A 927 40.65 9.83 7.17
N GLU A 928 41.04 10.26 8.37
CA GLU A 928 40.79 11.62 8.86
C GLU A 928 41.47 12.61 7.91
N VAL A 929 40.68 13.39 7.18
CA VAL A 929 41.18 14.52 6.40
C VAL A 929 41.47 15.64 7.39
N SER A 930 42.72 16.11 7.42
CA SER A 930 43.11 17.23 8.28
C SER A 930 42.26 18.46 7.95
N SER A 931 41.78 19.16 8.97
CA SER A 931 40.84 20.29 8.91
C SER A 931 41.28 21.50 8.05
N ARG A 932 42.45 21.47 7.40
CA ARG A 932 42.95 22.55 6.55
C ARG A 932 42.36 22.57 5.13
N ASP A 933 41.91 21.44 4.60
CA ASP A 933 41.42 21.38 3.20
C ASP A 933 39.99 21.96 3.02
N ASN A 934 39.25 22.19 4.12
CA ASN A 934 37.91 22.78 4.09
C ASN A 934 37.90 24.32 4.04
N GLU A 935 39.06 24.99 4.09
CA GLU A 935 39.12 26.46 4.03
C GLU A 935 38.77 27.02 2.63
N PHE A 936 38.70 26.18 1.60
CA PHE A 936 38.42 26.60 0.21
C PHE A 936 37.02 26.24 -0.32
N LEU A 937 36.18 25.60 0.50
CA LEU A 937 34.82 25.22 0.13
C LEU A 937 33.81 26.12 0.86
N PHE A 938 32.87 26.70 0.12
CA PHE A 938 31.78 27.51 0.69
C PHE A 938 30.42 26.86 0.45
N GLU A 939 29.53 26.98 1.44
CA GLU A 939 28.12 26.63 1.34
C GLU A 939 27.31 27.91 1.53
N ASN A 940 26.41 28.21 0.58
CA ASN A 940 25.55 29.39 0.67
C ASN A 940 24.38 29.12 1.63
N LYS A 941 24.49 29.56 2.89
CA LYS A 941 23.38 29.55 3.85
C LYS A 941 22.69 30.90 3.87
N TRP A 942 21.64 31.04 3.05
CA TRP A 942 20.82 32.24 3.02
C TRP A 942 19.97 32.35 4.29
N LYS A 943 20.01 33.52 4.93
CA LYS A 943 19.14 33.87 6.05
C LYS A 943 18.14 34.91 5.59
N GLU A 944 16.87 34.57 5.64
CA GLU A 944 15.80 35.51 5.31
C GLU A 944 15.77 36.67 6.31
N VAL A 945 15.73 37.90 5.80
CA VAL A 945 15.60 39.11 6.61
C VAL A 945 14.27 39.78 6.25
N SER A 946 13.26 39.57 7.09
CA SER A 946 11.93 40.13 6.92
C SER A 946 11.93 41.62 7.27
N LEU A 947 11.54 42.48 6.32
CA LEU A 947 11.49 43.93 6.47
C LEU A 947 10.26 44.39 7.28
N SER A 948 10.47 45.17 8.34
CA SER A 948 9.40 45.87 9.07
C SER A 948 8.92 47.09 8.26
N GLN A 949 7.67 47.04 7.79
CA GLN A 949 6.69 48.04 7.28
C GLN A 949 7.02 49.55 7.06
N THR A 950 8.26 49.99 6.93
CA THR A 950 8.60 51.38 6.58
C THR A 950 9.66 51.41 5.48
N ILE A 951 9.27 51.01 4.27
CA ILE A 951 10.00 51.40 3.05
C ILE A 951 9.49 52.82 2.72
N GLY A 952 10.20 53.80 3.28
CA GLY A 952 10.06 55.20 2.95
C GLY A 952 11.47 55.75 2.91
N HIS A 953 11.94 56.13 1.72
CA HIS A 953 13.28 56.64 1.41
C HIS A 953 13.88 57.38 2.63
N LEU A 954 14.86 56.78 3.30
CA LEU A 954 15.71 57.53 4.24
C LEU A 954 16.41 58.58 3.39
N GLY A 955 16.14 59.87 3.59
CA GLY A 955 16.55 60.97 2.70
C GLY A 955 18.06 61.14 2.42
N PHE A 956 18.89 60.19 2.81
CA PHE A 956 20.31 60.11 2.49
C PHE A 956 20.52 59.50 1.10
N LYS A 957 20.98 60.31 0.15
CA LYS A 957 21.32 59.87 -1.20
C LYS A 957 22.84 59.70 -1.32
N PRO A 958 23.37 58.47 -1.51
CA PRO A 958 24.80 58.26 -1.58
C PRO A 958 25.38 58.88 -2.87
N ARG A 959 26.59 59.45 -2.77
CA ARG A 959 27.33 59.98 -3.91
C ARG A 959 28.26 58.88 -4.43
N VAL A 960 27.92 58.35 -5.59
CA VAL A 960 28.56 57.13 -6.12
C VAL A 960 29.01 57.31 -7.57
N LEU A 961 29.99 56.52 -8.00
CA LEU A 961 30.30 56.33 -9.41
C LEU A 961 29.53 55.10 -9.91
N VAL A 962 28.69 55.28 -10.93
CA VAL A 962 27.80 54.23 -11.44
C VAL A 962 28.28 53.76 -12.81
N PHE A 963 28.63 52.49 -12.93
CA PHE A 963 28.79 51.80 -14.22
C PHE A 963 27.42 51.26 -14.63
N ALA A 964 26.75 52.00 -15.51
CA ALA A 964 25.34 51.83 -15.80
C ALA A 964 25.06 50.60 -16.68
N ASP A 965 23.96 49.91 -16.39
CA ASP A 965 23.45 48.81 -17.20
C ASP A 965 22.69 49.29 -18.44
N LYS A 966 22.45 48.37 -19.39
CA LYS A 966 21.60 48.61 -20.57
C LYS A 966 20.12 48.31 -20.34
N PHE A 967 19.76 47.76 -19.19
CA PHE A 967 18.41 47.28 -18.86
C PHE A 967 17.54 48.37 -18.19
N GLY A 968 18.13 49.51 -17.83
CA GLY A 968 17.44 50.67 -17.26
C GLY A 968 17.36 50.68 -15.73
N VAL A 969 18.09 49.80 -15.03
CA VAL A 969 18.12 49.76 -13.55
C VAL A 969 18.82 51.01 -12.99
N ALA A 970 19.96 51.39 -13.57
CA ALA A 970 20.72 52.57 -13.19
C ALA A 970 19.94 53.89 -13.41
N GLU A 971 19.14 53.99 -14.48
CA GLU A 971 18.33 55.18 -14.74
C GLU A 971 17.19 55.31 -13.70
N GLN A 972 16.58 54.21 -13.28
CA GLN A 972 15.56 54.24 -12.22
C GLN A 972 16.18 54.58 -10.85
N LEU A 973 17.40 54.10 -10.57
CA LEU A 973 18.14 54.42 -9.33
C LEU A 973 18.54 55.89 -9.23
N LYS A 974 18.63 56.61 -10.35
CA LYS A 974 19.06 58.02 -10.39
C LYS A 974 18.26 58.94 -9.48
N ASN A 975 16.97 58.65 -9.30
CA ASN A 975 16.09 59.39 -8.39
C ASN A 975 16.48 59.24 -6.91
N TYR A 976 17.21 58.18 -6.56
CA TYR A 976 17.62 57.79 -5.21
C TYR A 976 19.10 58.08 -4.91
N LEU A 977 19.89 58.48 -5.92
CA LEU A 977 21.32 58.80 -5.79
C LEU A 977 21.58 60.31 -5.75
N HIS A 978 22.73 60.72 -5.21
CA HIS A 978 23.07 62.14 -5.09
C HIS A 978 23.24 62.78 -6.48
N PRO A 979 22.81 64.03 -6.74
CA PRO A 979 22.95 64.68 -8.06
C PRO A 979 24.39 64.80 -8.56
N ALA A 980 25.37 64.82 -7.64
CA ALA A 980 26.80 64.79 -7.95
C ALA A 980 27.38 63.38 -8.18
N SER A 981 26.53 62.37 -8.37
CA SER A 981 26.94 61.02 -8.79
C SER A 981 27.22 61.02 -10.29
N ARG A 982 28.27 60.31 -10.70
CA ARG A 982 28.68 60.23 -12.11
C ARG A 982 28.25 58.89 -12.69
N TYR A 983 27.73 58.91 -13.91
CA TYR A 983 27.27 57.73 -14.63
C TYR A 983 28.20 57.51 -15.82
N VAL A 984 28.80 56.33 -15.86
CA VAL A 984 29.63 55.87 -16.97
C VAL A 984 28.78 54.92 -17.79
N THR A 985 28.44 55.34 -19.01
CA THR A 985 27.59 54.54 -19.91
C THR A 985 28.42 53.48 -20.62
N TYR A 986 27.74 52.49 -21.19
CA TYR A 986 28.37 51.40 -21.93
C TYR A 986 29.30 51.93 -23.05
N GLU A 987 28.83 52.91 -23.83
CA GLU A 987 29.57 53.49 -24.96
C GLU A 987 30.76 54.34 -24.48
N SER A 988 30.60 55.08 -23.37
CA SER A 988 31.73 55.84 -22.81
C SER A 988 32.80 54.90 -22.26
N TRP A 989 32.40 53.71 -21.81
CA TRP A 989 33.29 52.68 -21.29
C TRP A 989 34.06 51.91 -22.36
N GLU A 990 33.42 51.53 -23.49
CA GLU A 990 34.14 50.93 -24.61
C GLU A 990 35.25 51.86 -25.13
N CYS A 991 35.01 53.18 -25.16
CA CYS A 991 36.01 54.19 -25.50
C CYS A 991 37.12 54.34 -24.44
N LEU A 992 36.81 54.07 -23.15
CA LEU A 992 37.79 54.04 -22.07
C LEU A 992 38.73 52.82 -22.15
N MET A 993 38.30 51.74 -22.83
CA MET A 993 39.08 50.52 -23.05
C MET A 993 40.05 50.60 -24.24
N GLU A 994 39.99 51.66 -25.06
CA GLU A 994 40.95 51.94 -26.14
C GLU A 994 42.06 52.91 -25.67
N GLY A 995 43.31 52.44 -25.62
CA GLY A 995 44.50 53.24 -25.26
C GLY A 995 45.02 53.01 -23.83
N ASP A 996 45.61 54.04 -23.20
CA ASP A 996 46.16 53.98 -21.82
C ASP A 996 45.04 53.92 -20.76
N THR A 997 44.37 52.77 -20.71
CA THR A 997 43.11 52.50 -19.99
C THR A 997 43.24 52.68 -18.47
N GLN A 998 44.38 52.31 -17.90
CA GLN A 998 44.60 52.34 -16.45
C GLN A 998 44.66 53.77 -15.90
N ASN A 999 45.33 54.70 -16.59
CA ASN A 999 45.40 56.10 -16.18
C ASN A 999 44.06 56.81 -16.32
N LYS A 1000 43.29 56.51 -17.38
CA LYS A 1000 41.91 57.00 -17.54
C LYS A 1000 41.01 56.48 -16.42
N MET A 1001 41.12 55.20 -16.07
CA MET A 1001 40.34 54.59 -14.98
C MET A 1001 40.61 55.24 -13.63
N ARG A 1002 41.90 55.46 -13.31
CA ARG A 1002 42.31 56.15 -12.09
C ARG A 1002 41.71 57.56 -12.00
N ALA A 1003 41.65 58.29 -13.12
CA ALA A 1003 41.03 59.61 -13.14
C ALA A 1003 39.52 59.54 -12.86
N GLU A 1004 38.82 58.54 -13.40
CA GLU A 1004 37.37 58.35 -13.22
C GLU A 1004 36.99 57.99 -11.78
N VAL A 1005 37.76 57.12 -11.11
CA VAL A 1005 37.48 56.68 -9.72
C VAL A 1005 38.04 57.61 -8.64
N LYS A 1006 38.88 58.58 -9.00
CA LYS A 1006 39.64 59.43 -8.05
C LYS A 1006 38.75 60.11 -7.01
N ASP A 1007 37.63 60.67 -7.45
CA ASP A 1007 36.77 61.53 -6.61
C ASP A 1007 35.60 60.78 -5.96
N TYR A 1008 35.55 59.44 -6.06
CA TYR A 1008 34.47 58.61 -5.52
C TYR A 1008 35.02 57.47 -4.65
N ASP A 1009 34.43 57.27 -3.47
CA ASP A 1009 34.80 56.18 -2.55
C ASP A 1009 33.80 55.01 -2.58
N GLU A 1010 32.72 55.15 -3.34
CA GLU A 1010 31.71 54.11 -3.52
C GLU A 1010 31.35 53.95 -5.00
N ILE A 1011 31.46 52.72 -5.49
CA ILE A 1011 31.23 52.34 -6.87
C ILE A 1011 30.05 51.38 -6.96
N LEU A 1012 29.09 51.67 -7.83
CA LEU A 1012 28.04 50.74 -8.23
C LEU A 1012 28.37 50.17 -9.60
N PHE A 1013 28.51 48.85 -9.68
CA PHE A 1013 28.82 48.15 -10.93
C PHE A 1013 27.61 47.35 -11.39
N LEU A 1014 26.80 47.94 -12.27
CA LEU A 1014 25.59 47.31 -12.83
C LEU A 1014 25.83 46.72 -14.22
N TRP A 1015 27.03 46.83 -14.76
CA TRP A 1015 27.33 46.42 -16.13
C TRP A 1015 27.05 44.92 -16.40
N GLY A 1016 27.02 44.10 -15.36
CA GLY A 1016 26.64 42.69 -15.42
C GLY A 1016 25.17 42.42 -15.80
N ILE A 1017 24.29 43.42 -15.69
CA ILE A 1017 22.86 43.32 -16.00
C ILE A 1017 22.64 43.59 -17.49
N GLN A 1018 22.98 42.59 -18.30
CA GLN A 1018 22.78 42.61 -19.73
C GLN A 1018 22.21 41.28 -20.20
N LYS A 1019 21.18 41.35 -21.05
CA LYS A 1019 20.67 40.18 -21.76
C LYS A 1019 21.55 39.91 -22.97
N VAL A 1020 22.20 38.75 -23.00
CA VAL A 1020 23.14 38.37 -24.08
C VAL A 1020 22.42 37.49 -25.14
N HIS A 1021 21.09 37.61 -25.27
CA HIS A 1021 20.30 36.78 -26.19
C HIS A 1021 20.42 37.21 -27.65
N GLU A 1022 20.39 36.22 -28.55
CA GLU A 1022 20.35 36.29 -30.03
C GLU A 1022 21.68 36.41 -30.80
N ASP A 1023 22.83 36.15 -30.17
CA ASP A 1023 24.13 36.17 -30.86
C ASP A 1023 24.95 34.87 -30.68
N PHE A 1024 25.73 34.48 -31.70
CA PHE A 1024 26.61 33.28 -31.71
C PHE A 1024 27.40 33.15 -30.39
N PRO A 1025 27.61 31.93 -29.83
CA PRO A 1025 28.27 31.71 -28.53
C PRO A 1025 29.58 32.49 -28.32
N ARG A 1026 30.33 32.73 -29.40
CA ARG A 1026 31.58 33.51 -29.40
C ARG A 1026 31.40 34.96 -28.97
N LYS A 1027 30.30 35.62 -29.36
CA LYS A 1027 29.98 37.00 -28.94
C LYS A 1027 29.57 37.08 -27.47
N ALA A 1028 28.89 36.05 -26.96
CA ALA A 1028 28.54 35.99 -25.55
C ALA A 1028 29.79 35.87 -24.66
N VAL A 1029 30.75 35.04 -25.06
CA VAL A 1029 32.05 34.94 -24.37
C VAL A 1029 32.85 36.25 -24.48
N ASP A 1030 32.83 36.93 -25.63
CA ASP A 1030 33.51 38.24 -25.79
C ASP A 1030 32.90 39.32 -24.88
N GLN A 1031 31.58 39.38 -24.78
CA GLN A 1031 30.85 40.30 -23.88
C GLN A 1031 31.17 39.99 -22.41
N LEU A 1032 31.19 38.71 -22.02
CA LEU A 1032 31.58 38.26 -20.67
C LEU A 1032 33.02 38.67 -20.33
N ALA A 1033 33.95 38.42 -21.25
CA ALA A 1033 35.36 38.76 -21.07
C ALA A 1033 35.56 40.27 -20.92
N LYS A 1034 34.89 41.08 -21.76
CA LYS A 1034 34.89 42.55 -21.66
C LYS A 1034 34.38 43.01 -20.30
N CYS A 1035 33.27 42.45 -19.83
CA CYS A 1035 32.68 42.77 -18.53
C CYS A 1035 33.63 42.46 -17.36
N CYS A 1036 34.27 41.29 -17.38
CA CYS A 1036 35.23 40.89 -16.36
C CYS A 1036 36.50 41.76 -16.38
N GLU A 1037 37.03 42.06 -17.57
CA GLU A 1037 38.23 42.90 -17.70
C GLU A 1037 37.98 44.32 -17.19
N ALA A 1038 36.83 44.90 -17.48
CA ALA A 1038 36.43 46.19 -16.93
C ALA A 1038 36.32 46.19 -15.42
N TYR A 1039 35.65 45.17 -14.86
CA TYR A 1039 35.55 45.01 -13.42
C TYR A 1039 36.95 44.89 -12.79
N ARG A 1040 37.85 44.13 -13.43
CA ARG A 1040 39.27 44.02 -13.02
C ARG A 1040 39.96 45.38 -13.00
N GLN A 1041 39.78 46.22 -14.04
CA GLN A 1041 40.41 47.55 -14.12
C GLN A 1041 39.91 48.49 -13.02
N VAL A 1042 38.60 48.44 -12.69
CA VAL A 1042 38.03 49.18 -11.55
C VAL A 1042 38.71 48.75 -10.25
N VAL A 1043 38.82 47.44 -10.01
CA VAL A 1043 39.45 46.89 -8.81
C VAL A 1043 40.92 47.32 -8.71
N VAL A 1044 41.67 47.24 -9.81
CA VAL A 1044 43.09 47.66 -9.86
C VAL A 1044 43.23 49.16 -9.57
N ALA A 1045 42.41 50.00 -10.18
CA ALA A 1045 42.47 51.45 -9.97
C ALA A 1045 42.11 51.85 -8.53
N LEU A 1046 41.17 51.13 -7.90
CA LEU A 1046 40.81 51.35 -6.50
C LEU A 1046 41.87 50.84 -5.51
N ARG A 1047 42.56 49.74 -5.83
CA ARG A 1047 43.61 49.17 -4.97
C ARG A 1047 44.77 50.13 -4.74
N GLU A 1048 45.05 50.98 -5.72
CA GLU A 1048 46.12 51.97 -5.68
C GLU A 1048 45.70 53.27 -4.98
N LYS A 1049 44.41 53.40 -4.62
CA LYS A 1049 43.88 54.55 -3.87
C LYS A 1049 44.14 54.36 -2.38
N THR A 1050 44.56 55.41 -1.70
CA THR A 1050 44.85 55.38 -0.26
C THR A 1050 43.61 55.54 0.63
N SER A 1051 42.46 55.95 0.06
CA SER A 1051 41.19 56.06 0.80
C SER A 1051 40.43 54.72 0.81
N ARG A 1052 39.64 54.48 1.85
CA ARG A 1052 38.78 53.29 1.95
C ARG A 1052 37.70 53.34 0.88
N CYS A 1053 37.67 52.34 0.01
CA CYS A 1053 36.73 52.26 -1.11
C CYS A 1053 35.80 51.05 -0.99
N SER A 1054 34.61 51.19 -1.56
CA SER A 1054 33.63 50.11 -1.65
C SER A 1054 33.12 49.91 -3.07
N VAL A 1055 32.94 48.65 -3.45
CA VAL A 1055 32.41 48.25 -4.75
C VAL A 1055 31.20 47.37 -4.53
N ARG A 1056 30.04 47.82 -5.01
CA ARG A 1056 28.80 47.05 -4.99
C ARG A 1056 28.49 46.55 -6.38
N VAL A 1057 28.49 45.24 -6.55
CA VAL A 1057 28.17 44.58 -7.81
C VAL A 1057 26.70 44.20 -7.78
N ILE A 1058 25.94 44.74 -8.72
CA ILE A 1058 24.51 44.46 -8.83
C ILE A 1058 24.30 43.54 -10.02
N THR A 1059 23.73 42.38 -9.76
CA THR A 1059 23.39 41.36 -10.75
C THR A 1059 21.87 41.19 -10.86
N TYR A 1060 21.41 40.50 -11.89
CA TYR A 1060 19.98 40.29 -12.15
C TYR A 1060 19.70 38.82 -12.40
N ARG A 1061 18.83 38.21 -11.59
CA ARG A 1061 18.39 36.81 -11.67
C ARG A 1061 19.54 35.81 -11.78
N THR A 1062 20.66 36.07 -11.09
CA THR A 1062 21.88 35.25 -11.14
C THR A 1062 21.87 34.13 -10.09
N THR A 1063 21.04 34.28 -9.05
CA THR A 1063 20.87 33.31 -7.95
C THR A 1063 19.62 32.44 -8.07
N GLU A 1064 18.80 32.62 -9.11
CA GLU A 1064 17.58 31.84 -9.33
C GLU A 1064 17.87 30.40 -9.79
N ARG A 1065 16.97 29.45 -9.44
CA ARG A 1065 17.09 28.05 -9.87
C ARG A 1065 16.84 27.83 -11.37
N TYR A 1066 16.17 28.78 -12.03
CA TYR A 1066 15.79 28.70 -13.43
C TYR A 1066 16.31 29.94 -14.16
N VAL A 1067 17.22 29.70 -15.11
CA VAL A 1067 17.84 30.75 -15.91
C VAL A 1067 17.22 30.71 -17.30
N ASP A 1068 16.52 31.78 -17.69
CA ASP A 1068 15.91 31.91 -19.02
C ASP A 1068 16.78 32.73 -20.00
N HIS A 1069 17.92 33.27 -19.54
CA HIS A 1069 18.92 33.96 -20.37
C HIS A 1069 20.31 34.03 -19.76
N ILE A 1070 21.34 34.08 -20.61
CA ILE A 1070 22.73 34.29 -20.18
C ILE A 1070 22.94 35.79 -19.91
N ASN A 1071 23.56 36.10 -18.76
CA ASN A 1071 23.97 37.44 -18.36
C ASN A 1071 25.45 37.45 -17.94
N CYS A 1072 26.06 38.64 -17.87
CA CYS A 1072 27.45 38.77 -17.40
C CYS A 1072 27.59 38.68 -15.88
N GLY A 1073 26.49 38.80 -15.15
CA GLY A 1073 26.39 38.63 -13.70
C GLY A 1073 26.95 37.30 -13.18
N TYR A 1074 26.77 36.18 -13.89
CA TYR A 1074 27.31 34.87 -13.46
C TYR A 1074 28.83 34.87 -13.26
N ALA A 1075 29.57 35.50 -14.17
CA ALA A 1075 31.02 35.59 -14.08
C ALA A 1075 31.46 36.57 -12.98
N LEU A 1076 30.78 37.71 -12.87
CA LEU A 1076 31.02 38.68 -11.82
C LEU A 1076 30.75 38.10 -10.43
N TYR A 1077 29.75 37.24 -10.29
CA TYR A 1077 29.40 36.59 -9.02
C TYR A 1077 30.57 35.79 -8.43
N GLY A 1078 31.22 34.95 -9.26
CA GLY A 1078 32.42 34.21 -8.85
C GLY A 1078 33.65 35.11 -8.67
N MET A 1079 33.82 36.09 -9.56
CA MET A 1079 34.96 37.01 -9.52
C MET A 1079 34.94 37.91 -8.28
N THR A 1080 33.78 38.45 -7.90
CA THR A 1080 33.62 39.27 -6.69
C THR A 1080 33.88 38.47 -5.42
N ARG A 1081 33.44 37.20 -5.35
CA ARG A 1081 33.78 36.31 -4.22
C ARG A 1081 35.29 36.10 -4.08
N THR A 1082 35.99 35.97 -5.20
CA THR A 1082 37.45 35.86 -5.21
C THR A 1082 38.07 37.17 -4.73
N CYS A 1083 37.60 38.33 -5.22
CA CYS A 1083 38.08 39.65 -4.78
C CYS A 1083 37.84 39.92 -3.29
N ILE A 1084 36.73 39.44 -2.71
CA ILE A 1084 36.46 39.56 -1.26
C ILE A 1084 37.57 38.91 -0.44
N VAL A 1085 38.13 37.80 -0.92
CA VAL A 1085 39.19 37.06 -0.23
C VAL A 1085 40.57 37.64 -0.55
N GLU A 1086 40.84 37.97 -1.82
CA GLU A 1086 42.18 38.33 -2.29
C GLU A 1086 42.51 39.82 -2.17
N VAL A 1087 41.51 40.70 -2.03
CA VAL A 1087 41.68 42.17 -2.01
C VAL A 1087 40.96 42.78 -0.79
N PRO A 1088 41.41 42.45 0.45
CA PRO A 1088 40.74 42.87 1.68
C PRO A 1088 40.74 44.39 1.94
N GLU A 1089 41.60 45.14 1.24
CA GLU A 1089 41.65 46.60 1.29
C GLU A 1089 40.42 47.30 0.69
N ILE A 1090 39.63 46.60 -0.15
CA ILE A 1090 38.40 47.11 -0.74
C ILE A 1090 37.20 46.34 -0.15
N THR A 1091 36.15 47.06 0.24
CA THR A 1091 34.91 46.41 0.67
C THR A 1091 34.05 46.05 -0.54
N PHE A 1092 33.81 44.76 -0.76
CA PHE A 1092 32.92 44.29 -1.80
C PHE A 1092 31.55 43.90 -1.24
N GLN A 1093 30.51 44.15 -2.02
CA GLN A 1093 29.17 43.65 -1.77
C GLN A 1093 28.54 43.18 -3.07
N LEU A 1094 27.86 42.04 -3.02
CA LEU A 1094 27.12 41.52 -4.15
C LEU A 1094 25.61 41.55 -3.87
N ILE A 1095 24.84 42.11 -4.80
CA ILE A 1095 23.40 42.29 -4.67
C ILE A 1095 22.73 41.72 -5.92
N ASP A 1096 21.91 40.68 -5.79
CA ASP A 1096 21.17 40.10 -6.91
C ASP A 1096 19.68 40.49 -6.87
N LEU A 1097 19.17 41.01 -8.00
CA LEU A 1097 17.78 41.42 -8.17
C LEU A 1097 16.97 40.34 -8.90
N SER A 1098 15.84 39.92 -8.33
CA SER A 1098 14.90 39.00 -9.01
C SER A 1098 14.02 39.70 -10.05
N SER A 1099 13.66 40.97 -9.83
CA SER A 1099 12.85 41.75 -10.77
C SER A 1099 13.30 43.23 -10.85
N SER A 1100 12.86 43.93 -11.90
CA SER A 1100 13.18 45.34 -12.15
C SER A 1100 11.98 46.25 -11.89
N THR A 1101 11.06 45.84 -11.02
CA THR A 1101 9.88 46.63 -10.64
C THR A 1101 10.29 47.86 -9.84
N SER A 1102 9.47 48.92 -9.86
CA SER A 1102 9.74 50.14 -9.08
C SER A 1102 9.87 49.89 -7.58
N LEU A 1103 9.18 48.86 -7.06
CA LEU A 1103 9.29 48.41 -5.68
C LEU A 1103 10.67 47.83 -5.39
N ASP A 1104 11.17 46.92 -6.23
CA ASP A 1104 12.49 46.31 -6.05
C ASP A 1104 13.62 47.32 -6.18
N ILE A 1105 13.47 48.32 -7.05
CA ILE A 1105 14.43 49.44 -7.15
C ILE A 1105 14.40 50.31 -5.88
N SER A 1106 13.22 50.56 -5.31
CA SER A 1106 13.11 51.27 -4.02
C SER A 1106 13.74 50.46 -2.89
N VAL A 1107 13.57 49.13 -2.88
CA VAL A 1107 14.20 48.24 -1.90
C VAL A 1107 15.71 48.21 -2.09
N LEU A 1108 16.18 48.18 -3.33
CA LEU A 1108 17.60 48.28 -3.65
C LEU A 1108 18.21 49.58 -3.12
N ALA A 1109 17.54 50.72 -3.29
CA ALA A 1109 17.98 52.00 -2.72
C ALA A 1109 18.11 51.93 -1.18
N ASP A 1110 17.14 51.28 -0.52
CA ASP A 1110 17.20 51.03 0.92
C ASP A 1110 18.35 50.09 1.31
N VAL A 1111 18.62 49.06 0.51
CA VAL A 1111 19.75 48.13 0.69
C VAL A 1111 21.07 48.86 0.62
N LEU A 1112 21.21 49.79 -0.34
CA LEU A 1112 22.40 50.61 -0.50
C LEU A 1112 22.70 51.44 0.77
N VAL A 1113 21.69 51.89 1.51
CA VAL A 1113 21.89 52.70 2.73
C VAL A 1113 22.01 51.85 4.00
N LYS A 1114 21.12 50.87 4.18
CA LYS A 1114 20.97 50.13 5.45
C LYS A 1114 21.92 48.94 5.58
N TYR A 1115 22.18 48.22 4.49
CA TYR A 1115 22.89 46.93 4.52
C TYR A 1115 24.30 47.11 4.00
N LYS A 1116 25.24 47.37 4.91
CA LYS A 1116 26.66 47.57 4.57
C LYS A 1116 27.34 46.26 4.17
N GLY A 1117 28.17 46.29 3.13
CA GLY A 1117 28.85 45.12 2.56
C GLY A 1117 29.67 44.29 3.55
N GLY A 1118 30.29 44.91 4.57
CA GLY A 1118 31.05 44.17 5.59
C GLY A 1118 30.19 43.24 6.46
N ASN A 1119 28.91 43.56 6.66
CA ASN A 1119 28.00 42.73 7.45
C ASN A 1119 27.14 41.82 6.57
N TYR A 1120 26.86 42.28 5.35
CA TYR A 1120 26.02 41.61 4.38
C TYR A 1120 26.77 41.57 3.04
N PRO A 1121 27.76 40.68 2.89
CA PRO A 1121 28.59 40.62 1.70
C PRO A 1121 27.78 40.18 0.48
N GLU A 1122 26.69 39.45 0.69
CA GLU A 1122 25.76 39.00 -0.35
C GLU A 1122 24.31 39.26 0.07
N VAL A 1123 23.53 39.84 -0.85
CA VAL A 1123 22.11 40.16 -0.64
C VAL A 1123 21.33 39.74 -1.88
N CYS A 1124 20.17 39.09 -1.68
CA CYS A 1124 19.23 38.77 -2.75
C CYS A 1124 17.92 39.52 -2.49
N ILE A 1125 17.38 40.21 -3.49
CA ILE A 1125 16.10 40.91 -3.43
C ILE A 1125 15.10 40.09 -4.26
N SER A 1126 14.27 39.31 -3.56
CA SER A 1126 13.20 38.48 -4.11
C SER A 1126 11.83 39.13 -3.87
N GLN A 1127 10.89 38.95 -4.81
CA GLN A 1127 9.47 39.25 -4.62
C GLN A 1127 8.83 38.41 -3.51
#